data_AF-A0A482XN09-F1
#
_entry.id   AF-A0A482XN09-F1
#
_cell.length_a   1.000
_cell.length_b   1.000
_cell.length_c   1.000
_cell.angle_alpha   90.00
_cell.angle_beta   90.00
_cell.angle_gamma   90.00
#
_symmetry.space_group_name_H-M   'P 1'
#
loop_
_entity.id
_entity.type
_entity.pdbx_description
1 polymer ?
#
loop_
_entity_poly.entity_id
_entity_poly.type
_entity_poly.pdbx_seq_one_letter_code
_entity_poly.pdbx_strand_id
1 'polypeptide(L)'
;MATQKPVEWVSSLICRFEERLPNRAGPQTCTSRMNEEHSKQCLIQISRYRFSLVISGLTKILQRVNESFMMMMTGSKPHGPEMERNCYESLLIVLDTLERCLSNQPKDTTRFDETMNVKILLREICQFLEVPIPNDSTNQQLKTLASKVLFALSINFFNAVFNRISARLQELSTSTEENPDYSDIELIHHINVDVVKLVKLLNETILKFKLLKKSAHQVLMTALEKAIWNWMDTYPHEFAEVQKNPNEDLAKCCEGLFDILDSFADTKKGRATHAWPLQMMLLILSPKVLEEIVNADTGAPCSPRHSKKKLFIDSVRRAVSSPNNSKQLTEAAVVTCVKLCKASTYINNLDSSNVVFTLVQSVINDLKNMLFNPLKPFSRGQNWVSNDIELMIDCFVSCFRIKPHNNEALKVCLNPNFPSTYHYVLIISLYRIVTQPRLSWWPNIDLVYSKSSELRSMFTDTLNKVTQGYIAHTPLRMIQSLTLKSKDSTSKFKEKGEEVPGYRNLLFWMVRLIHADPMLMLNNQGKTGHEIQISTLELINGLVSLVHQPTMPDVAQEAMEALLILHQPDKIEIWNPEAPINTFWDVSSQVLFSISQKLIQHQIVNYTDILKWLREILICRNEFLSRHKDYANVGSHIPICKQAHIKLDVVFFMYLWSIDIEAVLVAMSCFSLLCEEADIRSGSDEVTVTFLLPNYHLYQELAQASTVLTTGRAALQKRIMVLLRKIEHCVNGVQPAWEETFRNWEGSTKLLTSYPKAKLEDGQMEPFHRSVGKRRASHQNSDHELEEQINEWANMTGFLCALGGVCLQRKSPSKPPTGTVDPRKSSVLPNTSQEVQYCPVTQFVGQLLRLLACNNEKFGNPIQKHVKELVGH
;
A
#
# COMPACT_ATOMS: atom_id res chain seq x y z
N MET A 1 -21.92 26.15 -42.63
CA MET A 1 -22.02 24.71 -42.31
C MET A 1 -21.09 24.35 -41.15
N ALA A 2 -21.45 24.59 -39.88
CA ALA A 2 -20.56 24.27 -38.75
C ALA A 2 -21.31 24.03 -37.43
N THR A 3 -22.25 23.08 -37.41
CA THR A 3 -22.98 22.71 -36.18
C THR A 3 -23.14 21.19 -35.95
N GLN A 4 -22.43 20.33 -36.70
CA GLN A 4 -22.60 18.85 -36.62
C GLN A 4 -21.50 18.07 -35.85
N LYS A 5 -20.38 18.68 -35.44
CA LYS A 5 -19.18 17.94 -34.94
C LYS A 5 -19.09 17.51 -33.44
N PRO A 6 -19.96 17.91 -32.48
CA PRO A 6 -19.75 17.54 -31.07
C PRO A 6 -19.90 16.04 -30.77
N VAL A 7 -20.83 15.34 -31.43
CA VAL A 7 -21.11 13.91 -31.16
C VAL A 7 -19.97 13.02 -31.67
N GLU A 8 -19.53 13.27 -32.90
CA GLU A 8 -18.42 12.53 -33.54
C GLU A 8 -17.13 12.64 -32.72
N TRP A 9 -16.85 13.82 -32.15
CA TRP A 9 -15.66 14.02 -31.32
C TRP A 9 -15.72 13.21 -30.01
N VAL A 10 -16.88 13.19 -29.34
CA VAL A 10 -17.08 12.37 -28.14
C VAL A 10 -16.95 10.89 -28.48
N SER A 11 -17.55 10.43 -29.58
CA SER A 11 -17.41 9.04 -30.05
C SER A 11 -15.96 8.68 -30.38
N SER A 12 -15.21 9.57 -31.02
CA SER A 12 -13.79 9.36 -31.32
C SER A 12 -12.94 9.26 -30.04
N LEU A 13 -13.23 10.09 -29.02
CA LEU A 13 -12.54 10.01 -27.75
C LEU A 13 -12.83 8.70 -27.01
N ILE A 14 -14.09 8.24 -27.00
CA ILE A 14 -14.48 6.95 -26.39
C ILE A 14 -13.77 5.79 -27.09
N CYS A 15 -13.71 5.82 -28.43
CA CYS A 15 -12.99 4.81 -29.21
C CYS A 15 -11.49 4.81 -28.89
N ARG A 16 -10.86 6.00 -28.82
CA ARG A 16 -9.44 6.13 -28.43
C ARG A 16 -9.17 5.64 -27.02
N PHE A 17 -10.08 5.88 -26.08
CA PHE A 17 -9.97 5.35 -24.73
C PHE A 17 -10.01 3.81 -24.74
N GLU A 18 -10.96 3.21 -25.45
CA GLU A 18 -11.08 1.75 -25.57
C GLU A 18 -9.84 1.11 -26.21
N GLU A 19 -9.29 1.70 -27.27
CA GLU A 19 -8.06 1.22 -27.94
C GLU A 19 -6.83 1.25 -27.03
N ARG A 20 -6.82 2.12 -26.01
CA ARG A 20 -5.70 2.27 -25.06
C ARG A 20 -5.80 1.33 -23.86
N LEU A 21 -6.92 0.62 -23.67
CA LEU A 21 -7.07 -0.32 -22.56
C LEU A 21 -6.10 -1.51 -22.70
N PRO A 22 -5.56 -2.06 -21.58
CA PRO A 22 -4.60 -3.17 -21.60
C PRO A 22 -5.03 -4.36 -22.46
N ASN A 23 -6.32 -4.70 -22.49
CA ASN A 23 -6.83 -5.83 -23.26
C ASN A 23 -6.74 -5.64 -24.79
N ARG A 24 -6.59 -4.39 -25.27
CA ARG A 24 -6.40 -4.05 -26.69
C ARG A 24 -4.99 -3.59 -27.03
N ALA A 25 -4.38 -2.79 -26.15
CA ALA A 25 -3.06 -2.19 -26.39
C ALA A 25 -1.89 -3.15 -26.08
N GLY A 26 -2.12 -4.21 -25.31
CA GLY A 26 -1.06 -5.12 -24.84
C GLY A 26 -0.32 -4.56 -23.62
N PRO A 27 0.92 -5.03 -23.35
CA PRO A 27 1.69 -4.66 -22.16
C PRO A 27 1.86 -3.14 -22.04
N GLN A 28 1.50 -2.59 -20.88
CA GLN A 28 1.57 -1.16 -20.65
C GLN A 28 3.02 -0.67 -20.50
N THR A 29 3.38 0.35 -21.27
CA THR A 29 4.60 1.16 -21.08
C THR A 29 4.28 2.41 -20.26
N CYS A 30 5.29 3.11 -19.73
CA CYS A 30 5.07 4.38 -19.03
C CYS A 30 4.28 5.39 -19.89
N THR A 31 4.64 5.50 -21.17
CA THR A 31 3.95 6.36 -22.15
C THR A 31 2.50 5.94 -22.39
N SER A 32 2.19 4.63 -22.43
CA SER A 32 0.81 4.18 -22.62
C SER A 32 -0.06 4.49 -21.38
N ARG A 33 0.48 4.38 -20.16
CA ARG A 33 -0.22 4.76 -18.92
C ARG A 33 -0.55 6.24 -18.85
N MET A 34 0.41 7.11 -19.16
CA MET A 34 0.16 8.56 -19.22
C MET A 34 -0.93 8.91 -20.24
N ASN A 35 -0.91 8.25 -21.39
CA ASN A 35 -1.90 8.43 -22.45
C ASN A 35 -3.29 7.93 -22.06
N GLU A 36 -3.38 6.80 -21.35
CA GLU A 36 -4.63 6.27 -20.80
C GLU A 36 -5.23 7.24 -19.78
N GLU A 37 -4.44 7.68 -18.80
CA GLU A 37 -4.89 8.62 -17.76
C GLU A 37 -5.34 9.95 -18.38
N HIS A 38 -4.63 10.45 -19.41
CA HIS A 38 -5.06 11.64 -20.13
C HIS A 38 -6.42 11.46 -20.84
N SER A 39 -6.63 10.32 -21.52
CA SER A 39 -7.92 10.01 -22.17
C SER A 39 -9.05 9.92 -21.14
N LYS A 40 -8.79 9.26 -20.01
CA LYS A 40 -9.71 9.15 -18.88
C LYS A 40 -10.10 10.52 -18.33
N GLN A 41 -9.13 11.40 -18.06
CA GLN A 41 -9.39 12.77 -17.60
C GLN A 41 -10.24 13.56 -18.60
N CYS A 42 -9.98 13.42 -19.91
CA CYS A 42 -10.80 14.06 -20.93
C CYS A 42 -12.26 13.58 -20.87
N LEU A 43 -12.49 12.27 -20.79
CA LEU A 43 -13.84 11.70 -20.70
C LEU A 43 -14.59 12.20 -19.46
N ILE A 44 -13.91 12.29 -18.30
CA ILE A 44 -14.48 12.82 -17.07
C ILE A 44 -14.94 14.27 -17.26
N GLN A 45 -14.11 15.13 -17.87
CA GLN A 45 -14.49 16.54 -18.09
C GLN A 45 -15.67 16.68 -19.06
N ILE A 46 -15.68 15.90 -20.13
CA ILE A 46 -16.73 15.95 -21.15
C ILE A 46 -18.06 15.38 -20.63
N SER A 47 -18.00 14.41 -19.71
CA SER A 47 -19.19 13.80 -19.11
C SER A 47 -20.11 14.84 -18.45
N ARG A 48 -19.56 15.97 -17.98
CA ARG A 48 -20.31 17.11 -17.42
C ARG A 48 -21.25 17.78 -18.42
N TYR A 49 -20.92 17.72 -19.72
CA TYR A 49 -21.68 18.38 -20.79
C TYR A 49 -22.43 17.39 -21.69
N ARG A 50 -21.92 16.16 -21.81
CA ARG A 50 -22.41 15.10 -22.72
C ARG A 50 -22.56 13.76 -22.01
N PHE A 51 -23.18 13.79 -20.83
CA PHE A 51 -23.34 12.63 -19.95
C PHE A 51 -23.89 11.39 -20.66
N SER A 52 -25.05 11.49 -21.30
CA SER A 52 -25.72 10.37 -21.97
C SER A 52 -24.81 9.64 -22.95
N LEU A 53 -24.04 10.38 -23.77
CA LEU A 53 -23.12 9.79 -24.76
C LEU A 53 -21.92 9.11 -24.10
N VAL A 54 -21.32 9.76 -23.10
CA VAL A 54 -20.13 9.21 -22.40
C VAL A 54 -20.50 7.96 -21.62
N ILE A 55 -21.59 7.98 -20.85
CA ILE A 55 -22.06 6.82 -20.09
C ILE A 55 -22.46 5.68 -21.02
N SER A 56 -23.25 5.95 -22.08
CA SER A 56 -23.62 4.91 -23.04
C SER A 56 -22.39 4.25 -23.67
N GLY A 57 -21.37 5.04 -24.03
CA GLY A 57 -20.12 4.52 -24.58
C GLY A 57 -19.31 3.70 -23.59
N LEU A 58 -19.13 4.20 -22.36
CA LEU A 58 -18.41 3.49 -21.30
C LEU A 58 -19.12 2.20 -20.88
N THR A 59 -20.46 2.20 -20.80
CA THR A 59 -21.26 0.98 -20.52
C THR A 59 -21.06 -0.07 -21.63
N LYS A 60 -21.05 0.34 -22.90
CA LYS A 60 -20.77 -0.58 -24.01
C LYS A 60 -19.35 -1.14 -23.98
N ILE A 61 -18.37 -0.34 -23.55
CA ILE A 61 -17.00 -0.82 -23.34
C ILE A 61 -16.98 -1.84 -22.20
N LEU A 62 -17.59 -1.51 -21.05
CA LEU A 62 -17.69 -2.40 -19.89
C LEU A 62 -18.30 -3.76 -20.28
N GLN A 63 -19.40 -3.76 -21.04
CA GLN A 63 -20.04 -4.96 -21.57
C GLN A 63 -19.05 -5.83 -22.37
N ARG A 64 -18.40 -5.25 -23.38
CA ARG A 64 -17.46 -5.98 -24.24
C ARG A 64 -16.27 -6.56 -23.47
N VAL A 65 -15.70 -5.77 -22.55
CA VAL A 65 -14.55 -6.21 -21.75
C VAL A 65 -14.99 -7.31 -20.78
N ASN A 66 -16.15 -7.19 -20.15
CA ASN A 66 -16.68 -8.18 -19.21
C ASN A 66 -17.05 -9.50 -19.92
N GLU A 67 -17.70 -9.44 -21.08
CA GLU A 67 -17.99 -10.62 -21.90
C GLU A 67 -16.70 -11.35 -22.29
N SER A 68 -15.66 -10.60 -22.68
CA SER A 68 -14.34 -11.16 -23.01
C SER A 68 -13.70 -11.82 -21.79
N PHE A 69 -13.76 -11.16 -20.61
CA PHE A 69 -13.23 -11.67 -19.36
C PHE A 69 -13.96 -12.95 -18.91
N MET A 70 -15.29 -12.96 -18.93
CA MET A 70 -16.10 -14.14 -18.60
C MET A 70 -15.85 -15.31 -19.56
N MET A 71 -15.76 -15.05 -20.87
CA MET A 71 -15.46 -16.09 -21.86
C MET A 71 -14.10 -16.76 -21.59
N MET A 72 -13.11 -16.00 -21.12
CA MET A 72 -11.80 -16.53 -20.74
C MET A 72 -11.86 -17.36 -19.45
N MET A 73 -12.65 -16.93 -18.46
CA MET A 73 -12.83 -17.63 -17.19
C MET A 73 -13.59 -18.96 -17.32
N THR A 74 -14.60 -19.02 -18.21
CA THR A 74 -15.45 -20.21 -18.38
C THR A 74 -15.05 -21.10 -19.57
N GLY A 75 -14.08 -20.66 -20.38
CA GLY A 75 -13.68 -21.34 -21.61
C GLY A 75 -12.86 -22.62 -21.37
N SER A 76 -13.11 -23.67 -22.15
CA SER A 76 -12.40 -24.95 -22.09
C SER A 76 -10.97 -24.94 -22.64
N LYS A 77 -10.48 -23.79 -23.14
CA LYS A 77 -9.09 -23.61 -23.60
C LYS A 77 -8.34 -22.67 -22.66
N PRO A 78 -7.13 -23.04 -22.18
CA PRO A 78 -6.31 -22.12 -21.40
C PRO A 78 -5.89 -20.95 -22.29
N HIS A 79 -6.54 -19.81 -22.12
CA HIS A 79 -6.06 -18.54 -22.66
C HIS A 79 -4.87 -18.11 -21.80
N GLY A 80 -3.89 -17.41 -22.37
CA GLY A 80 -2.68 -17.05 -21.62
C GLY A 80 -3.02 -16.15 -20.42
N PRO A 81 -2.41 -16.36 -19.23
CA PRO A 81 -2.72 -15.61 -18.00
C PRO A 81 -2.53 -14.09 -18.12
N GLU A 82 -1.76 -13.65 -19.12
CA GLU A 82 -1.53 -12.25 -19.45
C GLU A 82 -2.78 -11.57 -20.05
N MET A 83 -3.57 -12.27 -20.86
CA MET A 83 -4.80 -11.69 -21.44
C MET A 83 -5.90 -11.55 -20.39
N GLU A 84 -6.01 -12.51 -19.47
CA GLU A 84 -6.91 -12.44 -18.33
C GLU A 84 -6.59 -11.24 -17.44
N ARG A 85 -5.31 -11.09 -17.07
CA ARG A 85 -4.81 -9.93 -16.32
C ARG A 85 -5.12 -8.62 -17.04
N ASN A 86 -4.89 -8.55 -18.35
CA ASN A 86 -5.16 -7.33 -19.12
C ASN A 86 -6.66 -6.99 -19.16
N CYS A 87 -7.54 -7.98 -19.27
CA CYS A 87 -8.99 -7.77 -19.19
C CYS A 87 -9.40 -7.30 -17.79
N TYR A 88 -8.85 -7.91 -16.74
CA TYR A 88 -9.07 -7.51 -15.36
C TYR A 88 -8.63 -6.06 -15.10
N GLU A 89 -7.41 -5.68 -15.48
CA GLU A 89 -6.92 -4.30 -15.36
C GLU A 89 -7.79 -3.32 -16.16
N SER A 90 -8.24 -3.72 -17.36
CA SER A 90 -9.16 -2.91 -18.17
C SER A 90 -10.51 -2.69 -17.48
N LEU A 91 -11.08 -3.71 -16.81
CA LEU A 91 -12.31 -3.58 -16.04
C LEU A 91 -12.15 -2.59 -14.88
N LEU A 92 -11.03 -2.64 -14.15
CA LEU A 92 -10.72 -1.69 -13.08
C LEU A 92 -10.70 -0.24 -13.61
N ILE A 93 -10.02 0.00 -14.74
CA ILE A 93 -9.91 1.33 -15.35
C ILE A 93 -11.28 1.84 -15.80
N VAL A 94 -12.10 1.00 -16.45
CA VAL A 94 -13.44 1.38 -16.93
C VAL A 94 -14.38 1.69 -15.77
N LEU A 95 -14.39 0.87 -14.71
CA LEU A 95 -15.22 1.11 -13.53
C LEU A 95 -14.79 2.37 -12.76
N ASP A 96 -13.48 2.61 -12.58
CA ASP A 96 -12.98 3.86 -11.97
C ASP A 96 -13.36 5.10 -12.81
N THR A 97 -13.30 4.98 -14.14
CA THR A 97 -13.70 6.07 -15.04
C THR A 97 -15.21 6.35 -14.96
N LEU A 98 -16.04 5.30 -14.92
CA LEU A 98 -17.49 5.41 -14.74
C LEU A 98 -17.85 6.08 -13.41
N GLU A 99 -17.22 5.66 -12.31
CA GLU A 99 -17.40 6.25 -10.98
C GLU A 99 -17.10 7.76 -11.02
N ARG A 100 -15.93 8.15 -11.54
CA ARG A 100 -15.53 9.56 -11.62
C ARG A 100 -16.44 10.40 -12.53
N CYS A 101 -16.98 9.82 -13.60
CA CYS A 101 -17.95 10.51 -14.46
C CYS A 101 -19.27 10.76 -13.72
N LEU A 102 -19.77 9.78 -12.96
CA LEU A 102 -21.02 9.88 -12.20
C LEU A 102 -20.89 10.85 -11.03
N SER A 103 -19.77 10.80 -10.30
CA SER A 103 -19.50 11.66 -9.14
C SER A 103 -19.33 13.15 -9.52
N ASN A 104 -19.01 13.46 -10.79
CA ASN A 104 -18.80 14.81 -11.30
C ASN A 104 -20.04 15.44 -11.98
N GLN A 105 -21.21 14.82 -11.87
CA GLN A 105 -22.45 15.28 -12.50
C GLN A 105 -23.02 16.56 -11.83
N PRO A 106 -23.46 17.57 -12.61
CA PRO A 106 -24.25 18.68 -12.07
C PRO A 106 -25.65 18.22 -11.64
N LYS A 107 -26.19 18.83 -10.58
CA LYS A 107 -27.44 18.40 -9.89
C LYS A 107 -28.73 18.54 -10.71
N ASP A 108 -28.73 19.28 -11.82
CA ASP A 108 -29.97 19.74 -12.52
C ASP A 108 -30.21 19.15 -13.92
N THR A 109 -29.56 18.05 -14.29
CA THR A 109 -29.72 17.43 -15.62
C THR A 109 -30.35 16.04 -15.53
N THR A 110 -31.68 15.95 -15.66
CA THR A 110 -32.36 14.67 -15.92
C THR A 110 -33.15 14.72 -17.23
N ARG A 111 -32.57 14.16 -18.30
CA ARG A 111 -33.21 13.96 -19.60
C ARG A 111 -33.66 12.50 -19.76
N PHE A 112 -34.67 12.26 -20.61
CA PHE A 112 -35.25 10.93 -20.81
C PHE A 112 -34.23 9.89 -21.33
N ASP A 113 -33.35 10.27 -22.28
CA ASP A 113 -32.30 9.39 -22.83
C ASP A 113 -31.31 8.91 -21.76
N GLU A 114 -31.09 9.71 -20.72
CA GLU A 114 -30.19 9.37 -19.61
C GLU A 114 -30.78 8.24 -18.76
N THR A 115 -32.12 8.20 -18.61
CA THR A 115 -32.80 7.17 -17.81
C THR A 115 -32.65 5.78 -18.41
N MET A 116 -32.66 5.64 -19.75
CA MET A 116 -32.46 4.36 -20.41
C MET A 116 -31.01 3.87 -20.26
N ASN A 117 -30.03 4.75 -20.50
CA ASN A 117 -28.61 4.41 -20.33
C ASN A 117 -28.29 4.01 -18.88
N VAL A 118 -28.88 4.68 -17.89
CA VAL A 118 -28.76 4.33 -16.48
C VAL A 118 -29.30 2.93 -16.17
N LYS A 119 -30.44 2.53 -16.76
CA LYS A 119 -30.96 1.17 -16.57
C LYS A 119 -30.03 0.11 -17.14
N ILE A 120 -29.43 0.36 -18.31
CA ILE A 120 -28.46 -0.54 -18.92
C ILE A 120 -27.21 -0.63 -18.03
N LEU A 121 -26.66 0.52 -17.61
CA LEU A 121 -25.50 0.54 -16.71
C LEU A 121 -25.79 -0.20 -15.40
N LEU A 122 -26.95 0.04 -14.78
CA LEU A 122 -27.35 -0.65 -13.54
C LEU A 122 -27.35 -2.17 -13.71
N ARG A 123 -27.86 -2.68 -14.84
CA ARG A 123 -27.82 -4.12 -15.16
C ARG A 123 -26.39 -4.65 -15.25
N GLU A 124 -25.47 -3.89 -15.84
CA GLU A 124 -24.06 -4.31 -15.93
C GLU A 124 -23.37 -4.28 -14.57
N ILE A 125 -23.62 -3.26 -13.76
CA ILE A 125 -23.01 -3.13 -12.43
C ILE A 125 -23.47 -4.25 -11.48
N CYS A 126 -24.76 -4.65 -11.56
CA CYS A 126 -25.28 -5.78 -10.78
C CYS A 126 -24.47 -7.07 -10.99
N GLN A 127 -24.00 -7.35 -12.22
CA GLN A 127 -23.21 -8.55 -12.51
C GLN A 127 -21.91 -8.63 -11.70
N PHE A 128 -21.30 -7.49 -11.36
CA PHE A 128 -20.07 -7.44 -10.55
C PHE A 128 -20.35 -7.52 -9.04
N LEU A 129 -21.58 -7.23 -8.61
CA LEU A 129 -22.01 -7.32 -7.21
C LEU A 129 -22.47 -8.75 -6.85
N GLU A 130 -23.08 -9.43 -7.82
CA GLU A 130 -23.72 -10.75 -7.74
C GLU A 130 -22.75 -11.95 -7.72
N VAL A 131 -21.47 -11.77 -8.07
CA VAL A 131 -20.52 -12.89 -8.28
C VAL A 131 -20.25 -13.67 -6.98
N PRO A 132 -20.70 -14.94 -6.85
CA PRO A 132 -20.31 -15.83 -5.78
C PRO A 132 -19.19 -16.73 -6.33
N ILE A 133 -17.93 -16.28 -6.24
CA ILE A 133 -16.79 -17.14 -6.55
C ILE A 133 -15.91 -17.25 -5.29
N PRO A 134 -15.54 -18.46 -4.84
CA PRO A 134 -14.80 -18.66 -3.61
C PRO A 134 -13.37 -18.11 -3.75
N ASN A 135 -12.95 -17.31 -2.78
CA ASN A 135 -11.54 -17.03 -2.44
C ASN A 135 -10.62 -16.55 -3.58
N ASP A 136 -10.96 -15.43 -4.23
CA ASP A 136 -9.96 -14.70 -5.01
C ASP A 136 -9.97 -13.20 -4.66
N SER A 137 -8.90 -12.75 -4.00
CA SER A 137 -8.67 -11.34 -3.60
C SER A 137 -8.82 -10.36 -4.77
N THR A 138 -8.61 -10.85 -5.98
CA THR A 138 -8.73 -10.17 -7.27
C THR A 138 -10.17 -9.66 -7.51
N ASN A 139 -11.20 -10.46 -7.22
CA ASN A 139 -12.59 -10.05 -7.48
C ASN A 139 -13.14 -9.03 -6.46
N GLN A 140 -12.52 -8.90 -5.29
CA GLN A 140 -12.95 -7.96 -4.26
C GLN A 140 -12.75 -6.49 -4.68
N GLN A 141 -11.70 -6.21 -5.47
CA GLN A 141 -11.46 -4.85 -5.99
C GLN A 141 -12.52 -4.44 -7.01
N LEU A 142 -12.88 -5.34 -7.94
CA LEU A 142 -13.96 -5.10 -8.90
C LEU A 142 -15.29 -4.85 -8.19
N LYS A 143 -15.65 -5.68 -7.20
CA LYS A 143 -16.85 -5.48 -6.38
C LYS A 143 -16.83 -4.14 -5.66
N THR A 144 -15.68 -3.73 -5.13
CA THR A 144 -15.50 -2.44 -4.46
C THR A 144 -15.73 -1.27 -5.43
N LEU A 145 -15.14 -1.31 -6.62
CA LEU A 145 -15.36 -0.27 -7.64
C LEU A 145 -16.81 -0.26 -8.14
N ALA A 146 -17.41 -1.43 -8.41
CA ALA A 146 -18.81 -1.56 -8.79
C ALA A 146 -19.75 -0.95 -7.73
N SER A 147 -19.46 -1.19 -6.44
CA SER A 147 -20.17 -0.55 -5.33
C SER A 147 -20.04 0.98 -5.37
N LYS A 148 -18.85 1.53 -5.68
CA LYS A 148 -18.65 2.98 -5.78
C LYS A 148 -19.40 3.56 -6.99
N VAL A 149 -19.39 2.88 -8.12
CA VAL A 149 -20.18 3.27 -9.31
C VAL A 149 -21.67 3.31 -8.96
N LEU A 150 -22.21 2.28 -8.31
CA LEU A 150 -23.61 2.24 -7.88
C LEU A 150 -23.94 3.35 -6.88
N PHE A 151 -23.04 3.62 -5.93
CA PHE A 151 -23.19 4.71 -4.97
C PHE A 151 -23.27 6.06 -5.69
N ALA A 152 -22.31 6.35 -6.57
CA ALA A 152 -22.30 7.58 -7.37
C ALA A 152 -23.54 7.71 -8.27
N LEU A 153 -23.98 6.61 -8.90
CA LEU A 153 -25.18 6.56 -9.74
C LEU A 153 -26.43 6.95 -8.94
N SER A 154 -26.57 6.41 -7.73
CA SER A 154 -27.75 6.61 -6.89
C SER A 154 -27.91 8.02 -6.34
N ILE A 155 -26.88 8.87 -6.39
CA ILE A 155 -26.97 10.29 -5.98
C ILE A 155 -28.04 11.02 -6.80
N ASN A 156 -27.95 10.91 -8.13
CA ASN A 156 -28.85 11.61 -9.07
C ASN A 156 -29.95 10.69 -9.64
N PHE A 157 -29.73 9.37 -9.67
CA PHE A 157 -30.66 8.42 -10.28
C PHE A 157 -31.26 7.43 -9.27
N PHE A 158 -31.45 7.87 -8.02
CA PHE A 158 -32.02 7.05 -6.93
C PHE A 158 -33.29 6.29 -7.34
N ASN A 159 -34.24 6.95 -8.02
CA ASN A 159 -35.51 6.33 -8.41
C ASN A 159 -35.33 5.11 -9.32
N ALA A 160 -34.31 5.10 -10.20
CA ALA A 160 -34.06 3.96 -11.07
C ALA A 160 -33.61 2.73 -10.27
N VAL A 161 -32.71 2.94 -9.29
CA VAL A 161 -32.21 1.88 -8.40
C VAL A 161 -33.31 1.45 -7.43
N PHE A 162 -34.02 2.40 -6.81
CA PHE A 162 -35.12 2.14 -5.89
C PHE A 162 -36.25 1.34 -6.54
N ASN A 163 -36.64 1.67 -7.79
CA ASN A 163 -37.69 0.94 -8.49
C ASN A 163 -37.29 -0.52 -8.77
N ARG A 164 -36.00 -0.78 -9.01
CA ARG A 164 -35.49 -2.15 -9.16
C ARG A 164 -35.57 -2.93 -7.84
N ILE A 165 -35.17 -2.30 -6.74
CA ILE A 165 -35.28 -2.88 -5.38
C ILE A 165 -36.75 -3.16 -5.03
N SER A 166 -37.64 -2.18 -5.22
CA SER A 166 -39.08 -2.29 -4.93
C SER A 166 -39.74 -3.38 -5.80
N ALA A 167 -39.39 -3.47 -7.09
CA ALA A 167 -39.87 -4.54 -7.97
C ALA A 167 -39.45 -5.92 -7.46
N ARG A 168 -38.20 -6.08 -7.00
CA ARG A 168 -37.75 -7.34 -6.42
C ARG A 168 -38.48 -7.68 -5.12
N LEU A 169 -38.68 -6.71 -4.23
CA LEU A 169 -39.46 -6.93 -3.00
C LEU A 169 -40.90 -7.33 -3.31
N GLN A 170 -41.50 -6.75 -4.35
CA GLN A 170 -42.82 -7.12 -4.83
C GLN A 170 -42.86 -8.55 -5.37
N GLU A 171 -41.88 -8.95 -6.20
CA GLU A 171 -41.76 -10.31 -6.73
C GLU A 171 -41.64 -11.34 -5.60
N LEU A 172 -40.74 -11.08 -4.64
CA LEU A 172 -40.50 -11.96 -3.48
C LEU A 172 -41.70 -12.06 -2.54
N SER A 173 -42.54 -11.03 -2.47
CA SER A 173 -43.76 -11.05 -1.65
C SER A 173 -44.82 -12.04 -2.15
N THR A 174 -44.75 -12.41 -3.43
CA THR A 174 -45.66 -13.36 -4.08
C THR A 174 -44.98 -14.66 -4.50
N SER A 175 -43.66 -14.78 -4.31
CA SER A 175 -42.89 -15.91 -4.82
C SER A 175 -43.14 -17.20 -4.04
N THR A 176 -43.46 -18.27 -4.78
CA THR A 176 -43.58 -19.64 -4.24
C THR A 176 -42.26 -20.40 -4.24
N GLU A 177 -41.20 -19.89 -4.87
CA GLU A 177 -39.90 -20.58 -5.00
C GLU A 177 -39.24 -20.86 -3.66
N GLU A 178 -38.61 -22.01 -3.49
CA GLU A 178 -37.94 -22.37 -2.22
C GLU A 178 -36.65 -21.57 -1.99
N ASN A 179 -35.89 -21.27 -3.04
CA ASN A 179 -34.63 -20.52 -3.00
C ASN A 179 -34.65 -19.34 -4.00
N PRO A 180 -35.42 -18.29 -3.74
CA PRO A 180 -35.48 -17.14 -4.64
C PRO A 180 -34.20 -16.28 -4.55
N ASP A 181 -33.93 -15.53 -5.62
CA ASP A 181 -32.80 -14.59 -5.72
C ASP A 181 -33.02 -13.33 -4.88
N TYR A 182 -32.04 -12.99 -4.03
CA TYR A 182 -32.07 -11.80 -3.15
C TYR A 182 -31.12 -10.69 -3.59
N SER A 183 -30.40 -10.86 -4.70
CA SER A 183 -29.29 -9.99 -5.09
C SER A 183 -29.69 -8.53 -5.23
N ASP A 184 -30.87 -8.24 -5.78
CA ASP A 184 -31.34 -6.86 -5.92
C ASP A 184 -31.67 -6.20 -4.57
N ILE A 185 -31.92 -6.97 -3.49
CA ILE A 185 -32.05 -6.41 -2.13
C ILE A 185 -30.68 -5.91 -1.63
N GLU A 186 -29.60 -6.61 -1.96
CA GLU A 186 -28.25 -6.24 -1.55
C GLU A 186 -27.79 -4.91 -2.17
N LEU A 187 -28.42 -4.44 -3.26
CA LEU A 187 -28.18 -3.10 -3.80
C LEU A 187 -28.36 -2.01 -2.74
N ILE A 188 -29.23 -2.21 -1.74
CA ILE A 188 -29.42 -1.29 -0.62
C ILE A 188 -28.10 -1.03 0.15
N HIS A 189 -27.15 -1.98 0.18
CA HIS A 189 -25.82 -1.79 0.80
C HIS A 189 -24.97 -0.73 0.13
N HIS A 190 -25.25 -0.44 -1.14
CA HIS A 190 -24.35 0.25 -2.05
C HIS A 190 -24.90 1.58 -2.55
N ILE A 191 -26.11 1.98 -2.12
CA ILE A 191 -26.73 3.23 -2.53
C ILE A 191 -26.42 4.38 -1.56
N ASN A 192 -26.36 5.58 -2.13
CA ASN A 192 -26.38 6.86 -1.46
C ASN A 192 -27.82 7.24 -1.12
N VAL A 193 -28.09 7.44 0.16
CA VAL A 193 -29.41 7.80 0.69
C VAL A 193 -29.26 9.02 1.58
N ASP A 194 -29.99 10.09 1.26
CA ASP A 194 -30.27 11.22 2.18
C ASP A 194 -31.50 10.88 3.05
N VAL A 195 -31.86 11.75 3.99
CA VAL A 195 -32.99 11.50 4.90
C VAL A 195 -34.32 11.24 4.17
N VAL A 196 -34.57 11.92 3.04
CA VAL A 196 -35.83 11.77 2.28
C VAL A 196 -35.87 10.41 1.58
N LYS A 197 -34.75 10.01 0.95
CA LYS A 197 -34.61 8.70 0.31
C LYS A 197 -34.66 7.56 1.32
N LEU A 198 -34.10 7.77 2.52
CA LEU A 198 -34.17 6.80 3.62
C LEU A 198 -35.61 6.59 4.09
N VAL A 199 -36.38 7.67 4.30
CA VAL A 199 -37.82 7.58 4.63
C VAL A 199 -38.59 6.80 3.57
N LYS A 200 -38.32 7.05 2.29
CA LYS A 200 -38.94 6.31 1.17
C LYS A 200 -38.61 4.82 1.20
N LEU A 201 -37.35 4.46 1.47
CA LEU A 201 -36.90 3.08 1.58
C LEU A 201 -37.52 2.33 2.79
N LEU A 202 -37.61 3.01 3.94
CA LEU A 202 -38.23 2.44 5.14
C LEU A 202 -39.73 2.21 4.95
N ASN A 203 -40.44 3.16 4.33
CA ASN A 203 -41.87 2.98 4.00
C ASN A 203 -42.10 1.77 3.09
N GLU A 204 -41.32 1.62 2.03
CA GLU A 204 -41.44 0.46 1.12
C GLU A 204 -41.19 -0.85 1.87
N THR A 205 -40.18 -0.88 2.74
CA THR A 205 -39.89 -2.01 3.61
C THR A 205 -41.09 -2.35 4.49
N ILE A 206 -41.65 -1.37 5.20
CA ILE A 206 -42.77 -1.58 6.13
C ILE A 206 -43.97 -2.22 5.41
N LEU A 207 -44.26 -1.78 4.18
CA LEU A 207 -45.36 -2.30 3.37
C LEU A 207 -45.15 -3.76 2.95
N LYS A 208 -43.91 -4.17 2.65
CA LYS A 208 -43.62 -5.50 2.09
C LYS A 208 -43.14 -6.51 3.13
N PHE A 209 -42.56 -6.08 4.25
CA PHE A 209 -41.82 -6.96 5.17
C PHE A 209 -42.61 -8.19 5.59
N LYS A 210 -43.86 -8.03 6.03
CA LYS A 210 -44.70 -9.16 6.50
C LYS A 210 -45.04 -10.18 5.42
N LEU A 211 -44.93 -9.81 4.15
CA LEU A 211 -45.22 -10.67 3.00
C LEU A 211 -44.01 -11.51 2.58
N LEU A 212 -42.81 -11.16 3.04
CA LEU A 212 -41.57 -11.82 2.64
C LEU A 212 -41.32 -13.11 3.43
N LYS A 213 -40.53 -14.01 2.82
CA LYS A 213 -40.00 -15.23 3.46
C LYS A 213 -38.87 -14.89 4.44
N LYS A 214 -38.59 -15.82 5.35
CA LYS A 214 -37.60 -15.67 6.45
C LYS A 214 -36.20 -15.28 5.96
N SER A 215 -35.72 -15.90 4.89
CA SER A 215 -34.42 -15.61 4.26
C SER A 215 -34.33 -14.18 3.75
N ALA A 216 -35.36 -13.70 3.06
CA ALA A 216 -35.47 -12.31 2.59
C ALA A 216 -35.46 -11.31 3.76
N HIS A 217 -36.09 -11.63 4.90
CA HIS A 217 -36.03 -10.77 6.10
C HIS A 217 -34.59 -10.52 6.55
N GLN A 218 -33.76 -11.56 6.60
CA GLN A 218 -32.37 -11.44 7.07
C GLN A 218 -31.53 -10.54 6.15
N VAL A 219 -31.63 -10.75 4.83
CA VAL A 219 -30.91 -9.93 3.84
C VAL A 219 -31.39 -8.48 3.92
N LEU A 220 -32.70 -8.25 3.95
CA LEU A 220 -33.29 -6.92 4.01
C LEU A 220 -32.93 -6.16 5.29
N MET A 221 -32.98 -6.79 6.46
CA MET A 221 -32.60 -6.14 7.73
C MET A 221 -31.13 -5.72 7.73
N THR A 222 -30.24 -6.63 7.31
CA THR A 222 -28.80 -6.34 7.18
C THR A 222 -28.59 -5.18 6.21
N ALA A 223 -29.39 -5.13 5.14
CA ALA A 223 -29.27 -4.09 4.15
C ALA A 223 -29.73 -2.72 4.60
N LEU A 224 -30.85 -2.66 5.30
CA LEU A 224 -31.35 -1.43 5.89
C LEU A 224 -30.41 -0.87 6.96
N GLU A 225 -29.83 -1.74 7.80
CA GLU A 225 -28.81 -1.31 8.77
C GLU A 225 -27.62 -0.64 8.05
N LYS A 226 -27.13 -1.27 6.98
CA LYS A 226 -26.02 -0.71 6.19
C LYS A 226 -26.39 0.61 5.51
N ALA A 227 -27.61 0.75 5.00
CA ALA A 227 -28.09 1.99 4.40
C ALA A 227 -28.15 3.14 5.44
N ILE A 228 -28.58 2.86 6.67
CA ILE A 228 -28.56 3.84 7.77
C ILE A 228 -27.13 4.26 8.08
N TRP A 229 -26.18 3.32 8.16
CA TRP A 229 -24.76 3.65 8.36
C TRP A 229 -24.19 4.48 7.21
N ASN A 230 -24.48 4.11 5.96
CA ASN A 230 -24.03 4.88 4.80
C ASN A 230 -24.59 6.31 4.82
N TRP A 231 -25.86 6.50 5.21
CA TRP A 231 -26.44 7.83 5.40
C TRP A 231 -25.71 8.62 6.48
N MET A 232 -25.46 8.03 7.65
CA MET A 232 -24.74 8.69 8.74
C MET A 232 -23.28 9.04 8.38
N ASP A 233 -22.60 8.16 7.63
CA ASP A 233 -21.22 8.38 7.16
C ASP A 233 -21.15 9.47 6.08
N THR A 234 -22.15 9.54 5.20
CA THR A 234 -22.17 10.48 4.06
C THR A 234 -22.73 11.85 4.44
N TYR A 235 -23.76 11.87 5.28
CA TYR A 235 -24.51 13.06 5.70
C TYR A 235 -24.58 13.16 7.24
N PRO A 236 -23.43 13.21 7.96
CA PRO A 236 -23.42 13.23 9.42
C PRO A 236 -24.13 14.45 10.02
N HIS A 237 -24.22 15.55 9.25
CA HIS A 237 -24.95 16.75 9.65
C HIS A 237 -26.47 16.56 9.64
N GLU A 238 -27.03 15.78 8.68
CA GLU A 238 -28.46 15.44 8.69
C GLU A 238 -28.81 14.60 9.92
N PHE A 239 -27.95 13.62 10.27
CA PHE A 239 -28.12 12.83 11.49
C PHE A 239 -28.06 13.71 12.75
N ALA A 240 -27.07 14.61 12.85
CA ALA A 240 -26.97 15.55 13.97
C ALA A 240 -28.18 16.48 14.07
N GLU A 241 -28.76 16.88 12.94
CA GLU A 241 -29.99 17.68 12.90
C GLU A 241 -31.19 16.87 13.37
N VAL A 242 -31.35 15.61 12.95
CA VAL A 242 -32.42 14.71 13.43
C VAL A 242 -32.38 14.55 14.95
N GLN A 243 -31.20 14.52 15.57
CA GLN A 243 -31.08 14.44 17.03
C GLN A 243 -31.62 15.68 17.75
N LYS A 244 -31.49 16.87 17.13
CA LYS A 244 -31.94 18.16 17.71
C LYS A 244 -33.38 18.51 17.34
N ASN A 245 -33.71 18.35 16.07
CA ASN A 245 -35.00 18.67 15.44
C ASN A 245 -35.55 17.38 14.80
N PRO A 246 -36.31 16.56 15.57
CA PRO A 246 -36.73 15.24 15.13
C PRO A 246 -37.64 15.29 13.91
N ASN A 247 -37.30 14.51 12.88
CA ASN A 247 -38.09 14.38 11.67
C ASN A 247 -39.29 13.43 11.90
N GLU A 248 -40.52 13.94 11.79
CA GLU A 248 -41.73 13.18 12.11
C GLU A 248 -41.98 12.00 11.16
N ASP A 249 -41.72 12.17 9.86
CA ASP A 249 -41.90 11.10 8.87
C ASP A 249 -40.91 9.96 9.11
N LEU A 250 -39.66 10.29 9.40
CA LEU A 250 -38.62 9.32 9.77
C LEU A 250 -38.99 8.60 11.06
N ALA A 251 -39.37 9.33 12.11
CA ALA A 251 -39.77 8.75 13.40
C ALA A 251 -40.95 7.78 13.23
N LYS A 252 -41.96 8.15 12.45
CA LYS A 252 -43.12 7.29 12.15
C LYS A 252 -42.71 6.00 11.45
N CYS A 253 -41.79 6.08 10.48
CA CYS A 253 -41.25 4.91 9.81
C CYS A 253 -40.45 4.03 10.78
N CYS A 254 -39.58 4.63 11.59
CA CYS A 254 -38.75 3.92 12.56
C CYS A 254 -39.60 3.19 13.61
N GLU A 255 -40.63 3.84 14.15
CA GLU A 255 -41.58 3.20 15.07
C GLU A 255 -42.33 2.04 14.42
N GLY A 256 -42.89 2.25 13.21
CA GLY A 256 -43.66 1.24 12.51
C GLY A 256 -42.81 0.02 12.15
N LEU A 257 -41.57 0.22 11.68
CA LEU A 257 -40.65 -0.88 11.40
C LEU A 257 -40.18 -1.56 12.69
N PHE A 258 -39.92 -0.82 13.77
CA PHE A 258 -39.55 -1.40 15.06
C PHE A 258 -40.61 -2.40 15.54
N ASP A 259 -41.89 -2.03 15.51
CA ASP A 259 -42.98 -2.88 16.00
C ASP A 259 -43.13 -4.17 15.17
N ILE A 260 -42.82 -4.11 13.86
CA ILE A 260 -42.75 -5.29 12.98
C ILE A 260 -41.57 -6.19 13.37
N LEU A 261 -40.39 -5.61 13.60
CA LEU A 261 -39.18 -6.35 13.96
C LEU A 261 -39.27 -6.98 15.36
N ASP A 262 -39.90 -6.29 16.31
CA ASP A 262 -40.15 -6.77 17.67
C ASP A 262 -41.02 -8.03 17.64
N SER A 263 -42.13 -7.95 16.92
CA SER A 263 -43.01 -9.11 16.68
C SER A 263 -42.27 -10.26 15.99
N PHE A 264 -41.35 -9.96 15.06
CA PHE A 264 -40.55 -10.97 14.38
C PHE A 264 -39.53 -11.65 15.31
N ALA A 265 -38.87 -10.88 16.17
CA ALA A 265 -37.83 -11.37 17.08
C ALA A 265 -38.39 -12.33 18.14
N ASP A 266 -39.59 -12.06 18.66
CA ASP A 266 -40.25 -12.87 19.69
C ASP A 266 -40.65 -14.29 19.23
N THR A 267 -40.86 -14.48 17.92
CA THR A 267 -41.39 -15.76 17.42
C THR A 267 -40.45 -16.96 17.54
N LYS A 268 -39.11 -16.79 17.50
CA LYS A 268 -38.13 -17.89 17.64
C LYS A 268 -36.77 -17.39 18.17
N LYS A 269 -36.18 -18.17 19.08
CA LYS A 269 -34.78 -17.99 19.55
C LYS A 269 -33.82 -18.00 18.35
N GLY A 270 -32.95 -16.99 18.27
CA GLY A 270 -31.97 -16.78 17.18
C GLY A 270 -32.34 -15.69 16.16
N ARG A 271 -33.58 -15.19 16.12
CA ARG A 271 -33.96 -14.04 15.26
C ARG A 271 -33.43 -12.70 15.79
N ALA A 272 -33.27 -12.61 17.11
CA ALA A 272 -32.71 -11.47 17.82
C ALA A 272 -31.37 -11.00 17.21
N THR A 273 -30.49 -11.92 16.82
CA THR A 273 -29.16 -11.61 16.25
C THR A 273 -29.21 -10.72 15.02
N HIS A 274 -30.27 -10.81 14.21
CA HIS A 274 -30.45 -9.97 13.02
C HIS A 274 -31.32 -8.74 13.27
N ALA A 275 -32.30 -8.85 14.17
CA ALA A 275 -33.27 -7.77 14.41
C ALA A 275 -32.74 -6.69 15.36
N TRP A 276 -32.03 -7.08 16.43
CA TRP A 276 -31.64 -6.17 17.51
C TRP A 276 -30.74 -5.01 17.07
N PRO A 277 -29.71 -5.22 16.22
CA PRO A 277 -28.89 -4.11 15.73
C PRO A 277 -29.72 -3.06 15.00
N LEU A 278 -30.60 -3.48 14.08
CA LEU A 278 -31.49 -2.58 13.36
C LEU A 278 -32.50 -1.91 14.29
N GLN A 279 -33.14 -2.65 15.20
CA GLN A 279 -34.07 -2.10 16.19
C GLN A 279 -33.44 -0.99 17.04
N MET A 280 -32.19 -1.17 17.49
CA MET A 280 -31.46 -0.14 18.23
C MET A 280 -31.19 1.08 17.36
N MET A 281 -30.78 0.90 16.10
CA MET A 281 -30.59 2.02 15.18
C MET A 281 -31.91 2.80 14.97
N LEU A 282 -33.05 2.12 14.77
CA LEU A 282 -34.36 2.77 14.61
C LEU A 282 -34.75 3.60 15.84
N LEU A 283 -34.41 3.16 17.05
CA LEU A 283 -34.64 3.93 18.28
C LEU A 283 -33.74 5.17 18.33
N ILE A 284 -32.46 5.06 17.95
CA ILE A 284 -31.54 6.20 17.88
C ILE A 284 -32.01 7.24 16.86
N LEU A 285 -32.63 6.81 15.75
CA LEU A 285 -33.26 7.69 14.77
C LEU A 285 -34.59 8.31 15.25
N SER A 286 -35.10 7.90 16.42
CA SER A 286 -36.34 8.36 17.03
C SER A 286 -36.08 9.00 18.40
N PRO A 287 -35.34 10.12 18.48
CA PRO A 287 -34.78 10.65 19.72
C PRO A 287 -35.84 10.95 20.80
N LYS A 288 -37.03 11.46 20.44
CA LYS A 288 -38.12 11.70 21.42
C LYS A 288 -38.61 10.41 22.10
N VAL A 289 -38.73 9.34 21.33
CA VAL A 289 -39.16 8.03 21.84
C VAL A 289 -38.07 7.45 22.74
N LEU A 290 -36.81 7.56 22.33
CA LEU A 290 -35.67 7.10 23.11
C LEU A 290 -35.53 7.89 24.43
N GLU A 291 -35.72 9.21 24.39
CA GLU A 291 -35.69 10.09 25.55
C GLU A 291 -36.75 9.70 26.58
N GLU A 292 -37.99 9.47 26.14
CA GLU A 292 -39.08 9.00 27.00
C GLU A 292 -38.73 7.65 27.67
N ILE A 293 -38.19 6.70 26.89
CA ILE A 293 -37.82 5.37 27.40
C ILE A 293 -36.70 5.45 28.44
N VAL A 294 -35.64 6.22 28.15
CA VAL A 294 -34.46 6.33 29.05
C VAL A 294 -34.82 7.12 30.31
N ASN A 295 -35.58 8.22 30.19
CA ASN A 295 -36.01 9.01 31.34
C ASN A 295 -36.94 8.22 32.27
N ALA A 296 -37.67 7.24 31.76
CA ALA A 296 -38.49 6.35 32.58
C ALA A 296 -37.69 5.48 33.56
N ASP A 297 -36.38 5.33 33.37
CA ASP A 297 -35.51 4.67 34.36
C ASP A 297 -35.24 5.57 35.58
N THR A 298 -35.42 6.89 35.43
CA THR A 298 -35.32 7.87 36.52
C THR A 298 -36.66 8.19 37.19
N GLY A 299 -37.72 7.43 36.86
CA GLY A 299 -39.06 7.57 37.45
C GLY A 299 -40.04 8.44 36.65
N ALA A 300 -39.65 8.91 35.45
CA ALA A 300 -40.58 9.59 34.55
C ALA A 300 -41.65 8.63 33.99
N PRO A 301 -42.87 9.12 33.67
CA PRO A 301 -43.89 8.30 33.05
C PRO A 301 -43.47 7.83 31.65
N CYS A 302 -43.71 6.55 31.34
CA CYS A 302 -43.51 5.96 30.02
C CYS A 302 -44.87 5.56 29.44
N SER A 303 -45.15 6.00 28.22
CA SER A 303 -46.36 5.67 27.48
C SER A 303 -46.50 4.15 27.32
N PRO A 304 -47.71 3.58 27.49
CA PRO A 304 -47.96 2.17 27.23
C PRO A 304 -47.52 1.75 25.81
N ARG A 305 -47.59 2.66 24.83
CA ARG A 305 -47.14 2.44 23.45
C ARG A 305 -45.63 2.17 23.35
N HIS A 306 -44.82 2.71 24.28
CA HIS A 306 -43.36 2.56 24.29
C HIS A 306 -42.88 1.45 25.24
N SER A 307 -43.78 0.78 25.96
CA SER A 307 -43.44 -0.26 26.93
C SER A 307 -42.61 -1.41 26.32
N LYS A 308 -42.98 -1.90 25.12
CA LYS A 308 -42.20 -2.94 24.42
C LYS A 308 -40.80 -2.48 24.02
N LYS A 309 -40.68 -1.23 23.54
CA LYS A 309 -39.41 -0.60 23.19
C LYS A 309 -38.49 -0.46 24.42
N LYS A 310 -39.05 -0.14 25.58
CA LYS A 310 -38.34 -0.16 26.88
C LYS A 310 -37.86 -1.58 27.25
N LEU A 311 -38.75 -2.57 27.17
CA LEU A 311 -38.42 -3.97 27.47
C LEU A 311 -37.30 -4.52 26.57
N PHE A 312 -37.26 -4.09 25.31
CA PHE A 312 -36.17 -4.39 24.40
C PHE A 312 -34.83 -3.85 24.91
N ILE A 313 -34.75 -2.55 25.27
CA ILE A 313 -33.53 -1.94 25.83
C ILE A 313 -33.08 -2.67 27.10
N ASP A 314 -34.01 -3.00 28.00
CA ASP A 314 -33.71 -3.73 29.22
C ASP A 314 -33.17 -5.14 28.94
N SER A 315 -33.69 -5.80 27.91
CA SER A 315 -33.24 -7.12 27.48
C SER A 315 -31.84 -7.08 26.88
N VAL A 316 -31.53 -6.05 26.09
CA VAL A 316 -30.17 -5.82 25.57
C VAL A 316 -29.19 -5.58 26.71
N ARG A 317 -29.50 -4.68 27.67
CA ARG A 317 -28.66 -4.44 28.86
C ARG A 317 -28.39 -5.72 29.64
N ARG A 318 -29.46 -6.44 30.02
CA ARG A 318 -29.33 -7.71 30.77
C ARG A 318 -28.49 -8.75 30.04
N ALA A 319 -28.61 -8.84 28.72
CA ALA A 319 -27.88 -9.81 27.90
C ALA A 319 -26.37 -9.58 27.84
N VAL A 320 -25.92 -8.32 28.01
CA VAL A 320 -24.48 -7.96 28.09
C VAL A 320 -23.96 -8.11 29.53
N SER A 321 -24.71 -7.71 30.54
CA SER A 321 -24.22 -7.70 31.93
C SER A 321 -24.23 -9.06 32.64
N SER A 322 -25.09 -10.01 32.21
CA SER A 322 -25.27 -11.29 32.93
C SER A 322 -24.65 -12.49 32.20
N PRO A 323 -23.74 -13.25 32.84
CA PRO A 323 -23.10 -14.42 32.24
C PRO A 323 -24.01 -15.65 32.10
N ASN A 324 -25.22 -15.63 32.68
CA ASN A 324 -26.18 -16.75 32.67
C ASN A 324 -27.16 -16.73 31.49
N ASN A 325 -27.01 -15.78 30.56
CA ASN A 325 -27.89 -15.67 29.40
C ASN A 325 -27.55 -16.67 28.28
N SER A 326 -28.51 -16.90 27.39
CA SER A 326 -28.28 -17.69 26.18
C SER A 326 -27.17 -17.06 25.35
N LYS A 327 -26.19 -17.87 24.93
CA LYS A 327 -25.06 -17.44 24.10
C LYS A 327 -25.51 -16.57 22.91
N GLN A 328 -26.55 -17.00 22.18
CA GLN A 328 -27.07 -16.27 21.02
C GLN A 328 -27.61 -14.87 21.36
N LEU A 329 -28.25 -14.71 22.53
CA LEU A 329 -28.76 -13.42 22.98
C LEU A 329 -27.61 -12.50 23.40
N THR A 330 -26.60 -13.03 24.09
CA THR A 330 -25.39 -12.27 24.41
C THR A 330 -24.66 -11.83 23.14
N GLU A 331 -24.49 -12.73 22.16
CA GLU A 331 -23.89 -12.40 20.85
C GLU A 331 -24.67 -11.29 20.12
N ALA A 332 -26.01 -11.36 20.09
CA ALA A 332 -26.87 -10.32 19.54
C ALA A 332 -26.72 -8.98 20.27
N ALA A 333 -26.67 -9.03 21.61
CA ALA A 333 -26.53 -7.86 22.46
C ALA A 333 -25.18 -7.16 22.26
N VAL A 334 -24.08 -7.91 22.11
CA VAL A 334 -22.75 -7.35 21.83
C VAL A 334 -22.76 -6.57 20.53
N VAL A 335 -23.26 -7.17 19.45
CA VAL A 335 -23.33 -6.50 18.15
C VAL A 335 -24.13 -5.21 18.28
N THR A 336 -25.30 -5.29 18.92
CA THR A 336 -26.20 -4.15 19.14
C THR A 336 -25.54 -3.04 19.95
N CYS A 337 -24.84 -3.37 21.04
CA CYS A 337 -24.17 -2.39 21.90
C CYS A 337 -22.95 -1.76 21.25
N VAL A 338 -22.20 -2.48 20.41
CA VAL A 338 -21.12 -1.86 19.61
C VAL A 338 -21.70 -0.84 18.63
N LYS A 339 -22.81 -1.17 17.95
CA LYS A 339 -23.50 -0.25 17.05
C LYS A 339 -24.02 0.99 17.79
N LEU A 340 -24.61 0.82 18.97
CA LEU A 340 -25.01 1.91 19.87
C LEU A 340 -23.82 2.81 20.23
N CYS A 341 -22.70 2.24 20.70
CA CYS A 341 -21.49 2.99 21.01
C CYS A 341 -20.99 3.76 19.79
N LYS A 342 -20.92 3.11 18.63
CA LYS A 342 -20.50 3.76 17.37
C LYS A 342 -21.42 4.92 16.99
N ALA A 343 -22.74 4.72 17.04
CA ALA A 343 -23.72 5.73 16.68
C ALA A 343 -23.63 6.96 17.58
N SER A 344 -23.37 6.76 18.88
CA SER A 344 -23.16 7.86 19.82
C SER A 344 -21.99 8.77 19.45
N THR A 345 -20.99 8.26 18.72
CA THR A 345 -19.85 9.09 18.28
C THR A 345 -20.25 10.11 17.21
N TYR A 346 -21.36 9.91 16.50
CA TYR A 346 -21.89 10.85 15.49
C TYR A 346 -22.76 11.94 16.13
N ILE A 347 -22.97 11.89 17.45
CA ILE A 347 -23.63 12.94 18.21
C ILE A 347 -22.54 13.87 18.76
N ASN A 348 -22.76 15.18 18.64
CA ASN A 348 -21.81 16.18 19.11
C ASN A 348 -21.73 16.14 20.64
N ASN A 349 -20.52 16.13 21.19
CA ASN A 349 -20.27 16.08 22.65
C ASN A 349 -20.77 17.32 23.41
N LEU A 350 -21.08 18.42 22.72
CA LEU A 350 -21.72 19.60 23.30
C LEU A 350 -23.19 19.35 23.68
N ASP A 351 -23.84 18.32 23.11
CA ASP A 351 -25.18 17.88 23.50
C ASP A 351 -25.11 16.87 24.65
N SER A 352 -24.52 17.27 25.78
CA SER A 352 -24.28 16.37 26.92
C SER A 352 -25.57 15.83 27.55
N SER A 353 -26.71 16.47 27.31
CA SER A 353 -28.04 16.04 27.72
C SER A 353 -28.61 14.89 26.90
N ASN A 354 -28.02 14.56 25.76
CA ASN A 354 -28.54 13.53 24.87
C ASN A 354 -28.58 12.17 25.56
N VAL A 355 -29.77 11.57 25.65
CA VAL A 355 -30.01 10.30 26.35
C VAL A 355 -29.25 9.11 25.78
N VAL A 356 -28.78 9.17 24.52
CA VAL A 356 -27.92 8.14 23.92
C VAL A 356 -26.64 7.98 24.74
N PHE A 357 -26.07 9.06 25.27
CA PHE A 357 -24.88 8.98 26.11
C PHE A 357 -25.15 8.24 27.42
N THR A 358 -26.30 8.49 28.06
CA THR A 358 -26.74 7.76 29.26
C THR A 358 -26.85 6.27 28.98
N LEU A 359 -27.47 5.91 27.85
CA LEU A 359 -27.60 4.51 27.46
C LEU A 359 -26.24 3.85 27.22
N VAL A 360 -25.33 4.52 26.52
CA VAL A 360 -23.95 4.04 26.30
C VAL A 360 -23.21 3.83 27.61
N GLN A 361 -23.31 4.77 28.56
CA GLN A 361 -22.65 4.62 29.87
C GLN A 361 -23.10 3.36 30.61
N SER A 362 -24.36 2.94 30.43
CA SER A 362 -24.89 1.74 31.08
C SER A 362 -24.35 0.41 30.54
N VAL A 363 -23.75 0.39 29.33
CA VAL A 363 -23.31 -0.86 28.67
C VAL A 363 -21.82 -0.91 28.31
N ILE A 364 -21.14 0.23 28.19
CA ILE A 364 -19.79 0.30 27.60
C ILE A 364 -18.73 -0.47 28.40
N ASN A 365 -18.82 -0.50 29.73
CA ASN A 365 -17.86 -1.21 30.56
C ASN A 365 -18.03 -2.74 30.44
N ASP A 366 -19.25 -3.23 30.52
CA ASP A 366 -19.52 -4.66 30.33
C ASP A 366 -19.13 -5.11 28.92
N LEU A 367 -19.42 -4.28 27.91
CA LEU A 367 -19.02 -4.54 26.52
C LEU A 367 -17.50 -4.66 26.38
N LYS A 368 -16.73 -3.74 26.96
CA LYS A 368 -15.25 -3.81 26.98
C LYS A 368 -14.77 -5.10 27.65
N ASN A 369 -15.36 -5.45 28.79
CA ASN A 369 -15.02 -6.67 29.54
C ASN A 369 -15.34 -7.97 28.80
N MET A 370 -16.23 -7.93 27.79
CA MET A 370 -16.49 -9.11 26.96
C MET A 370 -15.60 -9.17 25.72
N LEU A 371 -15.41 -8.04 25.03
CA LEU A 371 -14.65 -8.00 23.78
C LEU A 371 -13.13 -7.98 23.99
N PHE A 372 -12.65 -7.39 25.08
CA PHE A 372 -11.22 -7.21 25.36
C PHE A 372 -10.78 -8.00 26.60
N ASN A 373 -11.28 -9.24 26.74
CA ASN A 373 -10.87 -10.13 27.80
C ASN A 373 -9.97 -11.26 27.26
N PRO A 374 -8.65 -11.21 27.52
CA PRO A 374 -7.71 -12.21 27.02
C PRO A 374 -7.92 -13.59 27.65
N LEU A 375 -8.50 -13.67 28.85
CA LEU A 375 -8.76 -14.94 29.54
C LEU A 375 -9.99 -15.67 28.99
N LYS A 376 -10.93 -14.93 28.39
CA LYS A 376 -12.13 -15.48 27.76
C LYS A 376 -12.41 -14.73 26.45
N PRO A 377 -11.66 -15.03 25.37
CA PRO A 377 -11.83 -14.36 24.09
C PRO A 377 -13.26 -14.49 23.56
N PHE A 378 -13.83 -13.40 23.08
CA PHE A 378 -15.14 -13.40 22.45
C PHE A 378 -15.10 -14.15 21.11
N SER A 379 -16.07 -15.03 20.87
CA SER A 379 -16.22 -15.70 19.57
C SER A 379 -17.66 -16.18 19.33
N ARG A 380 -18.21 -15.79 18.18
CA ARG A 380 -19.50 -16.29 17.64
C ARG A 380 -19.37 -17.62 16.87
N GLY A 381 -18.16 -18.18 16.80
CA GLY A 381 -17.83 -19.40 16.06
C GLY A 381 -16.97 -19.13 14.83
N GLN A 382 -16.46 -20.19 14.22
CA GLN A 382 -15.45 -20.10 13.14
C GLN A 382 -15.92 -19.25 11.95
N ASN A 383 -17.18 -19.41 11.52
CA ASN A 383 -17.75 -18.65 10.40
C ASN A 383 -17.84 -17.13 10.63
N TRP A 384 -17.58 -16.66 11.86
CA TRP A 384 -17.73 -15.26 12.25
C TRP A 384 -16.41 -14.57 12.61
N VAL A 385 -15.26 -15.24 12.52
CA VAL A 385 -13.98 -14.70 13.02
C VAL A 385 -13.66 -13.32 12.44
N SER A 386 -13.78 -13.14 11.12
CA SER A 386 -13.58 -11.82 10.48
C SER A 386 -14.57 -10.76 10.98
N ASN A 387 -15.85 -11.13 11.14
CA ASN A 387 -16.90 -10.25 11.66
C ASN A 387 -16.69 -9.90 13.14
N ASP A 388 -16.12 -10.81 13.94
CA ASP A 388 -15.77 -10.58 15.34
C ASP A 388 -14.61 -9.59 15.46
N ILE A 389 -13.60 -9.72 14.59
CA ILE A 389 -12.48 -8.76 14.52
C ILE A 389 -12.99 -7.37 14.13
N GLU A 390 -13.83 -7.26 13.10
CA GLU A 390 -14.41 -5.98 12.68
C GLU A 390 -15.28 -5.36 13.78
N LEU A 391 -16.02 -6.18 14.53
CA LEU A 391 -16.80 -5.76 15.68
C LEU A 391 -15.91 -5.19 16.80
N MET A 392 -14.77 -5.83 17.08
CA MET A 392 -13.79 -5.33 18.05
C MET A 392 -13.15 -4.02 17.59
N ILE A 393 -12.85 -3.87 16.29
CA ILE A 393 -12.33 -2.62 15.72
C ILE A 393 -13.36 -1.49 15.89
N ASP A 394 -14.62 -1.72 15.49
CA ASP A 394 -15.71 -0.74 15.67
C ASP A 394 -15.86 -0.36 17.17
N CYS A 395 -15.75 -1.33 18.08
CA CYS A 395 -15.81 -1.08 19.51
C CYS A 395 -14.61 -0.24 20.01
N PHE A 396 -13.39 -0.57 19.59
CA PHE A 396 -12.19 0.14 19.99
C PHE A 396 -12.24 1.60 19.55
N VAL A 397 -12.55 1.84 18.27
CA VAL A 397 -12.66 3.19 17.70
C VAL A 397 -13.75 3.98 18.41
N SER A 398 -14.88 3.35 18.73
CA SER A 398 -15.95 3.98 19.50
C SER A 398 -15.48 4.34 20.91
N CYS A 399 -14.80 3.43 21.63
CA CYS A 399 -14.26 3.70 22.96
C CYS A 399 -13.28 4.88 22.95
N PHE A 400 -12.40 4.92 21.95
CA PHE A 400 -11.46 6.04 21.76
C PHE A 400 -12.20 7.36 21.54
N ARG A 401 -13.24 7.39 20.71
CA ARG A 401 -14.01 8.61 20.43
C ARG A 401 -14.86 9.08 21.61
N ILE A 402 -15.36 8.17 22.45
CA ILE A 402 -16.24 8.50 23.59
C ILE A 402 -15.44 8.92 24.83
N LYS A 403 -14.39 8.15 25.19
CA LYS A 403 -13.53 8.42 26.36
C LYS A 403 -12.06 8.12 26.04
N PRO A 404 -11.37 9.00 25.29
CA PRO A 404 -10.02 8.72 24.79
C PRO A 404 -8.99 8.47 25.91
N HIS A 405 -9.13 9.13 27.05
CA HIS A 405 -8.17 9.02 28.17
C HIS A 405 -8.37 7.79 29.06
N ASN A 406 -9.51 7.07 28.96
CA ASN A 406 -9.79 5.89 29.79
C ASN A 406 -10.07 4.66 28.91
N ASN A 407 -9.08 4.30 28.09
CA ASN A 407 -9.19 3.20 27.15
C ASN A 407 -8.52 1.93 27.69
N GLU A 408 -9.27 1.12 28.45
CA GLU A 408 -8.82 -0.19 28.92
C GLU A 408 -8.53 -1.16 27.76
N ALA A 409 -9.29 -1.06 26.66
CA ALA A 409 -9.06 -1.86 25.47
C ALA A 409 -7.66 -1.58 24.87
N LEU A 410 -7.20 -0.32 24.89
CA LEU A 410 -5.83 0.03 24.49
C LEU A 410 -4.76 -0.70 25.32
N LYS A 411 -4.95 -0.82 26.64
CA LYS A 411 -4.01 -1.56 27.49
C LYS A 411 -3.95 -3.05 27.14
N VAL A 412 -5.10 -3.66 26.88
CA VAL A 412 -5.19 -5.06 26.46
C VAL A 412 -4.50 -5.24 25.11
N CYS A 413 -4.84 -4.41 24.13
CA CYS A 413 -4.30 -4.53 22.79
C CYS A 413 -2.84 -4.10 22.64
N LEU A 414 -2.24 -3.40 23.61
CA LEU A 414 -0.80 -3.11 23.63
C LEU A 414 0.03 -4.21 24.31
N ASN A 415 -0.59 -5.13 25.05
CA ASN A 415 0.16 -6.11 25.84
C ASN A 415 0.79 -7.18 24.91
N PRO A 416 2.13 -7.32 24.89
CA PRO A 416 2.82 -8.24 23.99
C PRO A 416 2.54 -9.72 24.29
N ASN A 417 2.07 -10.04 25.51
CA ASN A 417 1.77 -11.42 25.93
C ASN A 417 0.39 -11.91 25.49
N PHE A 418 -0.45 -11.03 24.94
CA PHE A 418 -1.80 -11.39 24.48
C PHE A 418 -1.83 -11.78 23.00
N PRO A 419 -2.88 -12.51 22.56
CA PRO A 419 -2.98 -12.99 21.17
C PRO A 419 -2.84 -11.88 20.13
N SER A 420 -2.21 -12.20 18.99
CA SER A 420 -1.97 -11.26 17.88
C SER A 420 -3.25 -10.66 17.28
N THR A 421 -4.41 -11.30 17.48
CA THR A 421 -5.72 -10.74 17.12
C THR A 421 -5.96 -9.38 17.79
N TYR A 422 -5.55 -9.19 19.04
CA TYR A 422 -5.71 -7.91 19.74
C TYR A 422 -4.75 -6.85 19.19
N HIS A 423 -3.51 -7.24 18.85
CA HIS A 423 -2.54 -6.36 18.17
C HIS A 423 -3.09 -5.92 16.81
N TYR A 424 -3.66 -6.85 16.04
CA TYR A 424 -4.30 -6.55 14.77
C TYR A 424 -5.48 -5.58 14.93
N VAL A 425 -6.37 -5.82 15.91
CA VAL A 425 -7.47 -4.89 16.22
C VAL A 425 -6.94 -3.50 16.55
N LEU A 426 -5.87 -3.37 17.34
CA LEU A 426 -5.27 -2.07 17.64
C LEU A 426 -4.79 -1.37 16.37
N ILE A 427 -3.95 -2.03 15.58
CA ILE A 427 -3.32 -1.41 14.41
C ILE A 427 -4.36 -0.96 13.38
N ILE A 428 -5.37 -1.81 13.09
CA ILE A 428 -6.46 -1.41 12.18
C ILE A 428 -7.31 -0.29 12.76
N SER A 429 -7.56 -0.30 14.09
CA SER A 429 -8.33 0.76 14.73
C SER A 429 -7.62 2.10 14.67
N LEU A 430 -6.32 2.15 14.95
CA LEU A 430 -5.51 3.36 14.84
C LEU A 430 -5.45 3.82 13.38
N TYR A 431 -5.26 2.91 12.43
CA TYR A 431 -5.27 3.24 11.01
C TYR A 431 -6.61 3.86 10.57
N ARG A 432 -7.73 3.32 11.05
CA ARG A 432 -9.08 3.87 10.80
C ARG A 432 -9.26 5.25 11.42
N ILE A 433 -8.73 5.48 12.63
CA ILE A 433 -8.78 6.80 13.29
C ILE A 433 -8.01 7.85 12.47
N VAL A 434 -6.85 7.48 11.90
CA VAL A 434 -6.01 8.37 11.10
C VAL A 434 -6.63 8.66 9.71
N THR A 435 -7.15 7.64 9.04
CA THR A 435 -7.53 7.74 7.62
C THR A 435 -8.99 8.09 7.36
N GLN A 436 -9.88 7.88 8.34
CA GLN A 436 -11.30 8.21 8.18
C GLN A 436 -11.52 9.74 8.23
N PRO A 437 -12.38 10.31 7.35
CA PRO A 437 -12.81 11.71 7.48
C PRO A 437 -13.37 12.00 8.88
N ARG A 438 -12.81 13.00 9.55
CA ARG A 438 -13.04 13.24 10.97
C ARG A 438 -14.18 14.24 11.20
N LEU A 439 -15.09 13.95 12.13
CA LEU A 439 -16.01 14.95 12.68
C LEU A 439 -15.25 15.89 13.62
N SER A 440 -15.63 17.17 13.67
CA SER A 440 -14.87 18.20 14.39
C SER A 440 -14.69 17.93 15.90
N TRP A 441 -15.59 17.17 16.51
CA TRP A 441 -15.54 16.79 17.93
C TRP A 441 -14.87 15.44 18.21
N TRP A 442 -14.49 14.65 17.19
CA TRP A 442 -13.75 13.40 17.43
C TRP A 442 -12.34 13.70 17.90
N PRO A 443 -11.80 12.97 18.89
CA PRO A 443 -10.42 13.17 19.36
C PRO A 443 -9.40 12.90 18.25
N ASN A 444 -8.25 13.57 18.36
CA ASN A 444 -7.11 13.36 17.48
C ASN A 444 -6.28 12.15 17.93
N ILE A 445 -5.53 11.59 17.00
CA ILE A 445 -4.65 10.43 17.22
C ILE A 445 -3.44 10.75 18.13
N ASP A 446 -3.09 12.03 18.27
CA ASP A 446 -2.00 12.53 19.12
C ASP A 446 -2.08 12.06 20.58
N LEU A 447 -3.28 11.79 21.08
CA LEU A 447 -3.52 11.20 22.40
C LEU A 447 -2.85 9.83 22.59
N VAL A 448 -2.53 9.13 21.49
CA VAL A 448 -1.85 7.82 21.50
C VAL A 448 -0.33 7.95 21.39
N TYR A 449 0.23 9.13 21.07
CA TYR A 449 1.69 9.32 20.92
C TYR A 449 2.47 8.99 22.20
N SER A 450 1.85 9.07 23.38
CA SER A 450 2.46 8.60 24.64
C SER A 450 2.75 7.08 24.66
N LYS A 451 2.23 6.32 23.70
CA LYS A 451 2.36 4.85 23.55
C LYS A 451 3.29 4.41 22.42
N SER A 452 4.06 5.34 21.88
CA SER A 452 4.97 5.06 20.76
C SER A 452 6.05 4.05 21.09
N SER A 453 6.52 3.98 22.35
CA SER A 453 7.54 2.98 22.74
C SER A 453 6.98 1.56 22.68
N GLU A 454 5.75 1.35 23.17
CA GLU A 454 5.06 0.07 23.10
C GLU A 454 4.76 -0.34 21.65
N LEU A 455 4.36 0.63 20.80
CA LEU A 455 4.11 0.38 19.36
C LEU A 455 5.39 0.01 18.60
N ARG A 456 6.52 0.68 18.89
CA ARG A 456 7.84 0.32 18.32
C ARG A 456 8.26 -1.09 18.73
N SER A 457 8.09 -1.44 20.01
CA SER A 457 8.37 -2.81 20.49
C SER A 457 7.54 -3.85 19.75
N MET A 458 6.23 -3.60 19.59
CA MET A 458 5.33 -4.49 18.85
C MET A 458 5.75 -4.65 17.38
N PHE A 459 6.21 -3.57 16.74
CA PHE A 459 6.70 -3.60 15.36
C PHE A 459 7.95 -4.48 15.26
N THR A 460 8.95 -4.25 16.11
CA THR A 460 10.18 -5.02 16.17
C THR A 460 9.91 -6.51 16.44
N ASP A 461 9.04 -6.83 17.39
CA ASP A 461 8.66 -8.21 17.70
C ASP A 461 7.97 -8.89 16.53
N THR A 462 7.06 -8.20 15.86
CA THR A 462 6.33 -8.72 14.69
C THR A 462 7.29 -8.92 13.52
N LEU A 463 8.17 -7.97 13.25
CA LEU A 463 9.22 -8.05 12.23
C LEU A 463 10.14 -9.27 12.47
N ASN A 464 10.58 -9.47 13.71
CA ASN A 464 11.43 -10.60 14.10
C ASN A 464 10.72 -11.94 13.90
N LYS A 465 9.44 -12.06 14.30
CA LYS A 465 8.64 -13.28 14.10
C LYS A 465 8.46 -13.61 12.62
N VAL A 466 8.16 -12.61 11.81
CA VAL A 466 8.02 -12.79 10.35
C VAL A 466 9.36 -13.21 9.74
N THR A 467 10.46 -12.57 10.11
CA THR A 467 11.79 -12.84 9.55
C THR A 467 12.37 -14.19 9.99
N GLN A 468 12.20 -14.57 11.27
CA GLN A 468 12.68 -15.86 11.81
C GLN A 468 11.89 -17.06 11.27
N GLY A 469 10.61 -16.89 10.93
CA GLY A 469 9.79 -17.92 10.28
C GLY A 469 10.35 -18.42 8.94
N TYR A 470 11.21 -17.64 8.28
CA TYR A 470 11.92 -18.06 7.07
C TYR A 470 13.20 -18.86 7.36
N ILE A 471 13.84 -18.66 8.52
CA ILE A 471 15.14 -19.27 8.87
C ILE A 471 14.95 -20.71 9.36
N ALA A 472 13.75 -21.11 9.82
CA ALA A 472 13.45 -22.46 10.28
C ALA A 472 13.54 -23.55 9.18
N HIS A 473 13.69 -23.17 7.91
CA HIS A 473 13.88 -24.10 6.79
C HIS A 473 15.34 -24.24 6.30
N THR A 474 16.31 -23.66 7.01
CA THR A 474 17.74 -23.84 6.73
C THR A 474 18.49 -24.26 8.00
N PRO A 475 19.02 -25.49 8.09
CA PRO A 475 19.77 -25.91 9.27
C PRO A 475 21.17 -25.28 9.23
N LEU A 476 21.35 -24.12 9.86
CA LEU A 476 22.67 -23.57 10.12
C LEU A 476 23.09 -23.85 11.57
N ARG A 477 24.27 -24.45 11.68
CA ARG A 477 24.88 -25.03 12.88
C ARG A 477 25.12 -24.00 13.98
N MET A 478 24.98 -24.49 15.20
CA MET A 478 25.24 -23.84 16.49
C MET A 478 26.57 -23.09 16.59
N ILE A 479 26.57 -21.99 17.34
CA ILE A 479 27.56 -21.79 18.40
C ILE A 479 26.80 -21.59 19.72
N GLN A 480 27.11 -22.44 20.69
CA GLN A 480 26.55 -22.47 22.03
C GLN A 480 27.11 -21.32 22.87
N SER A 481 26.25 -20.59 23.56
CA SER A 481 26.60 -19.88 24.79
C SER A 481 25.74 -20.44 25.93
N LEU A 482 26.42 -21.04 26.90
CA LEU A 482 25.87 -21.68 28.09
C LEU A 482 25.38 -20.62 29.09
N THR A 483 24.08 -20.62 29.41
CA THR A 483 23.57 -20.23 30.74
C THR A 483 22.18 -20.85 30.99
N LEU A 484 22.18 -21.82 31.91
CA LEU A 484 21.14 -22.30 32.83
C LEU A 484 19.66 -22.37 32.35
N LYS A 485 19.22 -23.61 32.14
CA LYS A 485 17.82 -24.02 31.94
C LYS A 485 16.99 -23.83 33.22
N SER A 486 15.91 -23.06 33.15
CA SER A 486 14.70 -23.31 33.96
C SER A 486 13.70 -24.08 33.10
N LYS A 487 13.32 -25.25 33.60
CA LYS A 487 12.41 -26.21 33.00
C LYS A 487 10.98 -25.76 33.33
N ASP A 488 10.12 -25.51 32.33
CA ASP A 488 8.70 -25.86 32.41
C ASP A 488 7.98 -25.82 31.04
N SER A 489 7.29 -26.95 30.78
CA SER A 489 6.12 -27.21 29.93
C SER A 489 6.00 -26.57 28.53
N THR A 490 6.67 -27.18 27.53
CA THR A 490 6.30 -27.06 26.11
C THR A 490 4.98 -27.81 25.82
N SER A 491 3.86 -27.09 25.71
CA SER A 491 2.65 -27.60 25.05
C SER A 491 2.82 -27.49 23.53
N LYS A 492 2.90 -28.64 22.87
CA LYS A 492 2.88 -28.76 21.40
C LYS A 492 1.51 -28.29 20.86
N PHE A 493 1.42 -27.06 20.38
CA PHE A 493 0.33 -26.68 19.47
C PHE A 493 0.81 -26.86 18.02
N LYS A 494 0.27 -27.89 17.37
CA LYS A 494 0.32 -28.03 15.91
C LYS A 494 -0.56 -26.94 15.33
N GLU A 495 0.03 -25.94 14.68
CA GLU A 495 -0.68 -25.09 13.73
C GLU A 495 -1.18 -25.95 12.57
N LYS A 496 -2.49 -26.19 12.55
CA LYS A 496 -3.24 -26.63 11.37
C LYS A 496 -4.57 -25.88 11.38
N GLY A 497 -4.78 -25.05 10.37
CA GLY A 497 -6.05 -24.39 10.08
C GLY A 497 -5.94 -22.86 10.09
N GLU A 498 -6.19 -22.25 8.94
CA GLU A 498 -6.24 -20.81 8.67
C GLU A 498 -7.34 -20.06 9.47
N GLU A 499 -7.31 -18.72 9.36
CA GLU A 499 -8.31 -17.70 9.78
C GLU A 499 -7.99 -16.81 11.01
N VAL A 500 -6.73 -16.67 11.42
CA VAL A 500 -6.28 -15.47 12.18
C VAL A 500 -5.39 -14.64 11.26
N PRO A 501 -5.42 -13.28 11.27
CA PRO A 501 -4.45 -12.48 10.53
C PRO A 501 -3.03 -12.94 10.89
N GLY A 502 -2.36 -13.59 9.95
CA GLY A 502 -0.98 -14.05 10.17
C GLY A 502 -0.07 -12.86 10.48
N TYR A 503 1.05 -13.10 11.16
CA TYR A 503 2.02 -12.05 11.50
C TYR A 503 2.47 -11.22 10.28
N ARG A 504 2.43 -11.78 9.06
CA ARG A 504 2.66 -11.05 7.81
C ARG A 504 1.62 -9.96 7.55
N ASN A 505 0.33 -10.28 7.72
CA ASN A 505 -0.74 -9.30 7.53
C ASN A 505 -0.70 -8.24 8.65
N LEU A 506 -0.41 -8.65 9.89
CA LEU A 506 -0.18 -7.68 10.97
C LEU A 506 0.97 -6.73 10.62
N LEU A 507 2.12 -7.25 10.19
CA LEU A 507 3.27 -6.44 9.79
C LEU A 507 2.92 -5.47 8.67
N PHE A 508 2.22 -5.93 7.63
CA PHE A 508 1.74 -5.07 6.55
C PHE A 508 0.96 -3.86 7.08
N TRP A 509 -0.05 -4.10 7.93
CA TRP A 509 -0.86 -3.02 8.49
C TRP A 509 -0.10 -2.12 9.47
N MET A 510 0.92 -2.65 10.16
CA MET A 510 1.82 -1.82 10.97
C MET A 510 2.61 -0.85 10.10
N VAL A 511 3.17 -1.32 8.97
CA VAL A 511 3.89 -0.46 8.03
C VAL A 511 2.93 0.57 7.40
N ARG A 512 1.71 0.18 7.04
CA ARG A 512 0.67 1.12 6.57
C ARG A 512 0.32 2.18 7.62
N LEU A 513 0.30 1.83 8.89
CA LEU A 513 0.04 2.77 9.99
C LEU A 513 1.20 3.77 10.13
N ILE A 514 2.45 3.30 10.02
CA ILE A 514 3.64 4.16 10.04
C ILE A 514 3.61 5.14 8.87
N HIS A 515 3.24 4.67 7.69
CA HIS A 515 3.06 5.51 6.51
C HIS A 515 1.97 6.57 6.75
N ALA A 516 0.81 6.17 7.29
CA ALA A 516 -0.33 7.08 7.47
C ALA A 516 -0.10 8.14 8.56
N ASP A 517 0.54 7.78 9.69
CA ASP A 517 0.94 8.73 10.73
C ASP A 517 2.28 8.29 11.38
N PRO A 518 3.42 8.85 10.91
CA PRO A 518 4.75 8.49 11.43
C PRO A 518 4.96 8.93 12.89
N MET A 519 4.20 9.89 13.41
CA MET A 519 4.36 10.39 14.77
C MET A 519 4.02 9.34 15.82
N LEU A 520 3.17 8.37 15.46
CA LEU A 520 2.91 7.19 16.29
C LEU A 520 4.19 6.39 16.59
N MET A 521 5.21 6.46 15.73
CA MET A 521 6.50 5.82 15.96
C MET A 521 7.64 6.80 16.27
N LEU A 522 7.54 8.09 15.93
CA LEU A 522 8.60 9.07 16.20
C LEU A 522 8.50 9.75 17.56
N ASN A 523 7.32 9.75 18.21
CA ASN A 523 7.19 10.41 19.51
C ASN A 523 8.02 9.70 20.60
N ASN A 524 8.81 10.49 21.33
CA ASN A 524 9.70 10.04 22.39
C ASN A 524 9.70 11.00 23.59
N GLN A 525 8.53 11.53 23.96
CA GLN A 525 8.39 12.45 25.09
C GLN A 525 9.08 11.93 26.36
N GLY A 526 9.95 12.75 26.95
CA GLY A 526 10.65 12.45 28.19
C GLY A 526 11.89 11.55 28.07
N LYS A 527 12.28 11.12 26.87
CA LYS A 527 13.55 10.40 26.63
C LYS A 527 14.69 11.37 26.34
N THR A 528 15.93 10.95 26.60
CA THR A 528 17.14 11.72 26.27
C THR A 528 17.48 11.64 24.78
N GLY A 529 18.11 12.67 24.20
CA GLY A 529 18.42 12.71 22.75
C GLY A 529 19.12 11.46 22.20
N HIS A 530 20.02 10.82 22.96
CA HIS A 530 20.66 9.57 22.55
C HIS A 530 19.68 8.38 22.45
N GLU A 531 18.74 8.25 23.39
CA GLU A 531 17.71 7.20 23.34
C GLU A 531 16.70 7.46 22.22
N ILE A 532 16.41 8.74 21.92
CA ILE A 532 15.58 9.14 20.79
C ILE A 532 16.26 8.70 19.49
N GLN A 533 17.54 9.04 19.31
CA GLN A 533 18.32 8.65 18.14
C GLN A 533 18.34 7.12 17.94
N ILE A 534 18.61 6.34 18.99
CA ILE A 534 18.60 4.87 18.90
C ILE A 534 17.22 4.36 18.48
N SER A 535 16.15 4.87 19.11
CA SER A 535 14.78 4.44 18.80
C SER A 535 14.41 4.71 17.35
N THR A 536 14.78 5.89 16.83
CA THR A 536 14.55 6.27 15.43
C THR A 536 15.37 5.41 14.48
N LEU A 537 16.63 5.13 14.82
CA LEU A 537 17.52 4.32 14.01
C LEU A 537 17.03 2.87 13.91
N GLU A 538 16.62 2.26 15.02
CA GLU A 538 16.05 0.90 15.03
C GLU A 538 14.79 0.78 14.18
N LEU A 539 13.89 1.76 14.26
CA LEU A 539 12.68 1.82 13.45
C LEU A 539 13.02 1.85 11.96
N ILE A 540 13.89 2.78 11.55
CA ILE A 540 14.26 2.98 10.15
C ILE A 540 15.02 1.77 9.61
N ASN A 541 15.95 1.19 10.36
CA ASN A 541 16.64 -0.04 9.97
C ASN A 541 15.68 -1.23 9.85
N GLY A 542 14.67 -1.31 10.73
CA GLY A 542 13.59 -2.29 10.63
C GLY A 542 12.83 -2.17 9.30
N LEU A 543 12.46 -0.95 8.88
CA LEU A 543 11.79 -0.72 7.60
C LEU A 543 12.71 -0.98 6.39
N VAL A 544 13.98 -0.57 6.45
CA VAL A 544 14.97 -0.85 5.39
C VAL A 544 15.17 -2.35 5.17
N SER A 545 15.04 -3.16 6.23
CA SER A 545 15.09 -4.62 6.12
C SER A 545 13.94 -5.20 5.28
N LEU A 546 12.81 -4.48 5.17
CA LEU A 546 11.61 -4.88 4.44
C LEU A 546 11.62 -4.46 2.96
N VAL A 547 12.34 -3.40 2.59
CA VAL A 547 12.45 -2.88 1.20
C VAL A 547 12.89 -3.96 0.20
N HIS A 548 13.61 -4.99 0.67
CA HIS A 548 14.07 -6.09 -0.15
C HIS A 548 13.59 -7.44 0.40
N GLN A 549 12.29 -7.71 0.29
CA GLN A 549 11.66 -8.98 0.69
C GLN A 549 10.92 -9.63 -0.49
N PRO A 550 11.56 -10.57 -1.22
CA PRO A 550 10.97 -11.21 -2.41
C PRO A 550 9.67 -11.97 -2.14
N THR A 551 9.44 -12.38 -0.89
CA THR A 551 8.27 -13.17 -0.49
C THR A 551 7.07 -12.32 -0.07
N MET A 552 7.24 -11.00 0.08
CA MET A 552 6.20 -10.07 0.54
C MET A 552 6.30 -8.73 -0.22
N PRO A 553 6.01 -8.70 -1.53
CA PRO A 553 6.17 -7.50 -2.36
C PRO A 553 5.30 -6.33 -1.89
N ASP A 554 4.08 -6.58 -1.41
CA ASP A 554 3.19 -5.52 -0.91
C ASP A 554 3.74 -4.85 0.36
N VAL A 555 4.36 -5.63 1.25
CA VAL A 555 5.02 -5.10 2.46
C VAL A 555 6.27 -4.31 2.08
N ALA A 556 7.03 -4.79 1.09
CA ALA A 556 8.22 -4.10 0.61
C ALA A 556 7.87 -2.73 0.00
N GLN A 557 6.83 -2.67 -0.85
CA GLN A 557 6.35 -1.42 -1.43
C GLN A 557 5.87 -0.46 -0.34
N GLU A 558 5.04 -0.92 0.60
CA GLU A 558 4.54 -0.05 1.67
C GLU A 558 5.68 0.45 2.58
N ALA A 559 6.73 -0.36 2.80
CA ALA A 559 7.90 0.05 3.57
C ALA A 559 8.70 1.14 2.85
N MET A 560 8.78 1.09 1.51
CA MET A 560 9.37 2.16 0.70
C MET A 560 8.61 3.48 0.87
N GLU A 561 7.27 3.45 0.80
CA GLU A 561 6.42 4.64 1.00
C GLU A 561 6.53 5.17 2.43
N ALA A 562 6.52 4.29 3.44
CA ALA A 562 6.69 4.67 4.84
C ALA A 562 8.05 5.36 5.09
N LEU A 563 9.12 4.84 4.48
CA LEU A 563 10.45 5.46 4.54
C LEU A 563 10.48 6.82 3.86
N LEU A 564 9.79 7.01 2.73
CA LEU A 564 9.69 8.32 2.07
C LEU A 564 9.01 9.36 2.96
N ILE A 565 7.88 9.01 3.57
CA ILE A 565 7.20 9.90 4.53
C ILE A 565 8.10 10.21 5.74
N LEU A 566 8.80 9.22 6.28
CA LEU A 566 9.74 9.44 7.39
C LEU A 566 10.93 10.33 7.02
N HIS A 567 11.30 10.40 5.74
CA HIS A 567 12.39 11.24 5.24
C HIS A 567 11.93 12.64 4.80
N GLN A 568 10.63 12.97 4.89
CA GLN A 568 10.21 14.34 4.66
C GLN A 568 10.91 15.29 5.64
N PRO A 569 11.31 16.52 5.24
CA PRO A 569 12.13 17.39 6.07
C PRO A 569 11.54 17.67 7.47
N ASP A 570 10.22 17.87 7.57
CA ASP A 570 9.53 18.09 8.85
C ASP A 570 9.53 16.85 9.76
N LYS A 571 9.65 15.64 9.19
CA LYS A 571 9.77 14.40 9.97
C LYS A 571 11.20 14.13 10.40
N ILE A 572 12.18 14.47 9.56
CA ILE A 572 13.61 14.40 9.91
C ILE A 572 13.92 15.29 11.13
N GLU A 573 13.35 16.49 11.20
CA GLU A 573 13.52 17.39 12.37
C GLU A 573 13.09 16.72 13.69
N ILE A 574 12.14 15.79 13.62
CA ILE A 574 11.57 15.09 14.78
C ILE A 574 12.36 13.80 15.11
N TRP A 575 13.22 13.32 14.22
CA TRP A 575 14.05 12.14 14.46
C TRP A 575 14.89 12.27 15.72
N ASN A 576 15.36 13.48 16.01
CA ASN A 576 15.96 13.89 17.27
C ASN A 576 15.94 15.43 17.39
N PRO A 577 14.97 16.02 18.12
CA PRO A 577 14.86 17.48 18.24
C PRO A 577 16.06 18.16 18.90
N GLU A 578 16.87 17.42 19.69
CA GLU A 578 18.05 17.96 20.36
C GLU A 578 19.26 18.09 19.41
N ALA A 579 19.36 17.19 18.41
CA ALA A 579 20.49 17.15 17.48
C ALA A 579 20.06 16.67 16.07
N PRO A 580 19.15 17.39 15.38
CA PRO A 580 18.50 16.91 14.16
C PRO A 580 19.49 16.67 13.02
N ILE A 581 20.50 17.54 12.85
CA ILE A 581 21.51 17.41 11.79
C ILE A 581 22.43 16.20 12.02
N ASN A 582 22.92 15.99 13.26
CA ASN A 582 23.76 14.85 13.59
C ASN A 582 23.02 13.52 13.38
N THR A 583 21.76 13.45 13.84
CA THR A 583 20.92 12.27 13.66
C THR A 583 20.55 12.04 12.20
N PHE A 584 20.29 13.10 11.43
CA PHE A 584 20.09 13.02 9.98
C PHE A 584 21.27 12.35 9.28
N TRP A 585 22.50 12.83 9.55
CA TRP A 585 23.70 12.29 8.91
C TRP A 585 23.91 10.82 9.23
N ASP A 586 23.67 10.40 10.47
CA ASP A 586 23.78 9.00 10.87
C ASP A 586 22.70 8.13 10.22
N VAL A 587 21.44 8.40 10.56
CA VAL A 587 20.30 7.57 10.18
C VAL A 587 20.12 7.50 8.66
N SER A 588 20.11 8.64 7.98
CA SER A 588 19.85 8.66 6.54
C SER A 588 21.03 8.09 5.74
N SER A 589 22.27 8.23 6.22
CA SER A 589 23.41 7.55 5.58
C SER A 589 23.37 6.03 5.76
N GLN A 590 22.88 5.52 6.89
CA GLN A 590 22.69 4.07 7.07
C GLN A 590 21.67 3.48 6.08
N VAL A 591 20.58 4.21 5.79
CA VAL A 591 19.60 3.83 4.76
C VAL A 591 20.26 3.73 3.39
N LEU A 592 20.97 4.80 2.99
CA LEU A 592 21.65 4.87 1.70
C LEU A 592 22.70 3.75 1.57
N PHE A 593 23.52 3.54 2.60
CA PHE A 593 24.52 2.48 2.62
C PHE A 593 23.90 1.10 2.45
N SER A 594 22.87 0.78 3.24
CA SER A 594 22.27 -0.56 3.29
C SER A 594 21.61 -0.94 1.96
N ILE A 595 20.85 -0.03 1.36
CA ILE A 595 20.20 -0.27 0.07
C ILE A 595 21.24 -0.30 -1.06
N SER A 596 22.20 0.62 -1.05
CA SER A 596 23.27 0.63 -2.07
C SER A 596 24.09 -0.65 -2.02
N GLN A 597 24.37 -1.19 -0.84
CA GLN A 597 25.07 -2.46 -0.69
C GLN A 597 24.29 -3.62 -1.33
N LYS A 598 22.97 -3.70 -1.11
CA LYS A 598 22.11 -4.74 -1.72
C LYS A 598 22.03 -4.60 -3.24
N LEU A 599 21.97 -3.37 -3.75
CA LEU A 599 22.01 -3.07 -5.18
C LEU A 599 23.33 -3.52 -5.82
N ILE A 600 24.47 -3.22 -5.20
CA ILE A 600 25.80 -3.64 -5.68
C ILE A 600 25.94 -5.16 -5.71
N GLN A 601 25.36 -5.85 -4.71
CA GLN A 601 25.39 -7.31 -4.59
C GLN A 601 24.37 -8.03 -5.48
N HIS A 602 23.61 -7.31 -6.32
CA HIS A 602 22.57 -7.86 -7.21
C HIS A 602 21.53 -8.70 -6.47
N GLN A 603 21.24 -8.35 -5.22
CA GLN A 603 20.22 -9.06 -4.44
C GLN A 603 18.81 -8.64 -4.88
N ILE A 604 18.66 -7.42 -5.41
CA ILE A 604 17.38 -6.79 -5.73
C ILE A 604 16.94 -7.06 -7.17
N VAL A 605 15.85 -7.80 -7.33
CA VAL A 605 15.28 -8.14 -8.66
C VAL A 605 14.58 -6.94 -9.31
N ASN A 606 13.84 -6.14 -8.54
CA ASN A 606 13.13 -4.93 -8.99
C ASN A 606 14.00 -3.67 -8.83
N TYR A 607 15.27 -3.74 -9.23
CA TYR A 607 16.26 -2.68 -8.99
C TYR A 607 15.85 -1.32 -9.56
N THR A 608 15.14 -1.28 -10.70
CA THR A 608 14.69 -0.02 -11.32
C THR A 608 13.73 0.75 -10.42
N ASP A 609 12.79 0.08 -9.76
CA ASP A 609 11.86 0.71 -8.82
C ASP A 609 12.59 1.16 -7.55
N ILE A 610 13.55 0.37 -7.06
CA ILE A 610 14.39 0.76 -5.93
C ILE A 610 15.28 1.96 -6.28
N LEU A 611 15.82 2.06 -7.50
CA LEU A 611 16.59 3.22 -7.95
C LEU A 611 15.72 4.48 -8.01
N LYS A 612 14.49 4.37 -8.51
CA LYS A 612 13.52 5.48 -8.51
C LYS A 612 13.21 5.92 -7.08
N TRP A 613 12.97 4.99 -6.17
CA TRP A 613 12.75 5.29 -4.76
C TRP A 613 13.99 5.91 -4.09
N LEU A 614 15.18 5.39 -4.36
CA LEU A 614 16.44 5.93 -3.83
C LEU A 614 16.66 7.38 -4.28
N ARG A 615 16.28 7.70 -5.53
CA ARG A 615 16.27 9.07 -6.05
C ARG A 615 15.35 9.97 -5.24
N GLU A 616 14.13 9.54 -4.93
CA GLU A 616 13.19 10.33 -4.10
C GLU A 616 13.70 10.52 -2.66
N ILE A 617 14.37 9.51 -2.08
CA ILE A 617 15.04 9.66 -0.78
C ILE A 617 16.15 10.73 -0.84
N LEU A 618 16.95 10.75 -1.91
CA LEU A 618 17.98 11.77 -2.11
C LEU A 618 17.39 13.18 -2.27
N ILE A 619 16.25 13.32 -2.95
CA ILE A 619 15.52 14.59 -3.04
C ILE A 619 15.12 15.06 -1.63
N CYS A 620 14.49 14.19 -0.84
CA CYS A 620 14.08 14.52 0.54
C CYS A 620 15.28 14.95 1.41
N ARG A 621 16.43 14.28 1.25
CA ARG A 621 17.68 14.64 1.95
C ARG A 621 18.16 16.04 1.57
N ASN A 622 18.20 16.35 0.28
CA ASN A 622 18.63 17.66 -0.20
C ASN A 622 17.67 18.77 0.24
N GLU A 623 16.36 18.52 0.23
CA GLU A 623 15.37 19.46 0.75
C GLU A 623 15.60 19.76 2.25
N PHE A 624 15.86 18.73 3.06
CA PHE A 624 16.17 18.92 4.49
C PHE A 624 17.46 19.71 4.71
N LEU A 625 18.54 19.35 4.00
CA LEU A 625 19.82 20.05 4.09
C LEU A 625 19.71 21.51 3.61
N SER A 626 18.92 21.77 2.58
CA SER A 626 18.67 23.12 2.06
C SER A 626 18.01 24.03 3.11
N ARG A 627 17.06 23.50 3.90
CA ARG A 627 16.45 24.22 5.05
C ARG A 627 17.45 24.51 6.18
N HIS A 628 18.51 23.70 6.29
CA HIS A 628 19.52 23.77 7.34
C HIS A 628 20.93 24.07 6.81
N LYS A 629 21.02 24.79 5.69
CA LYS A 629 22.28 25.01 4.96
C LYS A 629 23.43 25.53 5.83
N ASP A 630 23.12 26.40 6.79
CA ASP A 630 24.09 27.05 7.68
C ASP A 630 24.79 26.05 8.62
N TYR A 631 24.19 24.88 8.86
CA TYR A 631 24.72 23.82 9.72
C TYR A 631 24.89 22.50 8.98
N ALA A 632 24.79 22.49 7.65
CA ALA A 632 24.73 21.27 6.84
C ALA A 632 25.94 20.33 7.05
N ASN A 633 27.11 20.86 7.41
CA ASN A 633 28.32 20.04 7.62
C ASN A 633 28.47 19.47 9.04
N VAL A 634 27.68 19.94 10.02
CA VAL A 634 27.77 19.49 11.41
C VAL A 634 27.54 17.97 11.49
N GLY A 635 28.48 17.21 12.03
CA GLY A 635 28.34 15.75 12.14
C GLY A 635 28.50 14.96 10.83
N SER A 636 28.78 15.60 9.70
CA SER A 636 28.94 14.94 8.39
C SER A 636 30.21 14.07 8.26
N HIS A 637 31.14 14.18 9.22
CA HIS A 637 32.42 13.48 9.20
C HIS A 637 32.38 12.06 9.77
N ILE A 638 31.21 11.57 10.21
CA ILE A 638 31.09 10.20 10.71
C ILE A 638 31.39 9.18 9.58
N PRO A 639 32.00 8.01 9.89
CA PRO A 639 32.46 7.08 8.86
C PRO A 639 31.36 6.59 7.91
N ILE A 640 30.13 6.43 8.42
CA ILE A 640 29.00 5.93 7.63
C ILE A 640 28.60 6.89 6.50
N CYS A 641 28.70 8.21 6.68
CA CYS A 641 28.41 9.19 5.63
C CYS A 641 29.32 9.00 4.43
N LYS A 642 30.64 8.88 4.69
CA LYS A 642 31.62 8.64 3.63
C LYS A 642 31.40 7.29 2.95
N GLN A 643 31.09 6.25 3.70
CA GLN A 643 30.83 4.92 3.14
C GLN A 643 29.55 4.92 2.28
N ALA A 644 28.48 5.55 2.75
CA ALA A 644 27.22 5.68 2.02
C ALA A 644 27.42 6.41 0.69
N HIS A 645 28.14 7.54 0.71
CA HIS A 645 28.47 8.29 -0.51
C HIS A 645 29.27 7.45 -1.51
N ILE A 646 30.32 6.75 -1.04
CA ILE A 646 31.11 5.85 -1.91
C ILE A 646 30.21 4.75 -2.50
N LYS A 647 29.29 4.19 -1.72
CA LYS A 647 28.36 3.16 -2.22
C LYS A 647 27.36 3.70 -3.24
N LEU A 648 26.86 4.92 -3.06
CA LEU A 648 26.00 5.59 -4.05
C LEU A 648 26.73 5.81 -5.37
N ASP A 649 27.96 6.33 -5.34
CA ASP A 649 28.81 6.48 -6.54
C ASP A 649 28.92 5.13 -7.26
N VAL A 650 29.23 4.05 -6.52
CA VAL A 650 29.37 2.70 -7.09
C VAL A 650 28.08 2.22 -7.74
N VAL A 651 26.94 2.38 -7.06
CA VAL A 651 25.62 2.04 -7.61
C VAL A 651 25.37 2.80 -8.90
N PHE A 652 25.48 4.13 -8.88
CA PHE A 652 25.14 4.94 -10.05
C PHE A 652 26.03 4.62 -11.24
N PHE A 653 27.35 4.43 -11.03
CA PHE A 653 28.24 3.98 -12.08
C PHE A 653 27.91 2.58 -12.61
N MET A 654 27.61 1.62 -11.74
CA MET A 654 27.28 0.25 -12.17
C MET A 654 26.00 0.22 -13.00
N TYR A 655 24.97 0.97 -12.63
CA TYR A 655 23.72 0.97 -13.39
C TYR A 655 23.80 1.73 -14.72
N LEU A 656 24.89 2.47 -15.00
CA LEU A 656 25.10 3.08 -16.32
C LEU A 656 25.26 2.04 -17.44
N TRP A 657 25.75 0.84 -17.15
CA TRP A 657 25.90 -0.22 -18.15
C TRP A 657 24.71 -1.19 -18.22
N SER A 658 23.65 -0.94 -17.43
CA SER A 658 22.42 -1.74 -17.46
C SER A 658 21.78 -1.79 -18.85
N ILE A 659 21.06 -2.89 -19.12
CA ILE A 659 20.29 -3.05 -20.34
C ILE A 659 18.93 -2.34 -20.27
N ASP A 660 18.45 -2.08 -19.06
CA ASP A 660 17.23 -1.32 -18.80
C ASP A 660 17.51 0.18 -18.93
N ILE A 661 16.95 0.80 -19.97
CA ILE A 661 17.11 2.23 -20.24
C ILE A 661 16.55 3.06 -19.07
N GLU A 662 15.46 2.63 -18.43
CA GLU A 662 14.90 3.38 -17.30
C GLU A 662 15.87 3.42 -16.12
N ALA A 663 16.50 2.29 -15.78
CA ALA A 663 17.51 2.23 -14.73
C ALA A 663 18.72 3.12 -15.04
N VAL A 664 19.18 3.12 -16.30
CA VAL A 664 20.28 3.99 -16.76
C VAL A 664 19.91 5.47 -16.59
N LEU A 665 18.73 5.88 -17.04
CA LEU A 665 18.28 7.27 -16.97
C LEU A 665 18.10 7.73 -15.51
N VAL A 666 17.56 6.88 -14.65
CA VAL A 666 17.42 7.17 -13.22
C VAL A 666 18.79 7.33 -12.57
N ALA A 667 19.73 6.40 -12.79
CA ALA A 667 21.09 6.49 -12.27
C ALA A 667 21.82 7.76 -12.74
N MET A 668 21.69 8.10 -14.03
CA MET A 668 22.23 9.35 -14.58
C MET A 668 21.65 10.58 -13.86
N SER A 669 20.33 10.60 -13.61
CA SER A 669 19.69 11.72 -12.91
C SER A 669 20.17 11.86 -11.46
N CYS A 670 20.47 10.75 -10.77
CA CYS A 670 20.91 10.79 -9.38
C CYS A 670 22.26 11.49 -9.18
N PHE A 671 23.12 11.55 -10.21
CA PHE A 671 24.35 12.34 -10.15
C PHE A 671 24.07 13.83 -9.89
N SER A 672 22.96 14.38 -10.41
CA SER A 672 22.58 15.78 -10.10
C SER A 672 22.24 16.00 -8.63
N LEU A 673 21.68 14.99 -7.96
CA LEU A 673 21.34 15.07 -6.54
C LEU A 673 22.59 15.03 -5.65
N LEU A 674 23.63 14.30 -6.06
CA LEU A 674 24.95 14.36 -5.40
C LEU A 674 25.60 15.74 -5.57
N CYS A 675 25.50 16.33 -6.77
CA CYS A 675 25.97 17.69 -7.02
C CYS A 675 25.22 18.72 -6.17
N GLU A 676 23.89 18.61 -6.09
CA GLU A 676 23.06 19.49 -5.27
C GLU A 676 23.42 19.38 -3.77
N GLU A 677 23.64 18.17 -3.24
CA GLU A 677 24.10 17.98 -1.85
C GLU A 677 25.44 18.70 -1.63
N ALA A 678 26.38 18.58 -2.58
CA ALA A 678 27.68 19.26 -2.52
C ALA A 678 27.53 20.79 -2.57
N ASP A 679 26.66 21.32 -3.44
CA ASP A 679 26.39 22.76 -3.56
C ASP A 679 25.80 23.34 -2.26
N ILE A 680 24.84 22.66 -1.64
CA ILE A 680 24.25 23.07 -0.36
C ILE A 680 25.33 23.14 0.73
N ARG A 681 26.19 22.13 0.80
CA ARG A 681 27.23 22.00 1.83
C ARG A 681 28.40 22.96 1.65
N SER A 682 28.69 23.36 0.42
CA SER A 682 29.72 24.34 0.10
C SER A 682 29.36 25.78 0.50
N GLY A 683 28.07 26.06 0.72
CA GLY A 683 27.59 27.39 1.09
C GLY A 683 27.92 27.84 2.52
N SER A 684 28.21 26.93 3.46
CA SER A 684 28.33 27.26 4.89
C SER A 684 29.75 27.42 5.44
N ASP A 685 30.77 26.77 4.87
CA ASP A 685 32.12 26.68 5.46
C ASP A 685 33.28 27.05 4.52
N GLU A 686 33.04 27.81 3.43
CA GLU A 686 34.04 28.10 2.37
C GLU A 686 34.70 26.84 1.76
N VAL A 687 34.12 25.66 1.96
CA VAL A 687 34.60 24.39 1.38
C VAL A 687 34.26 24.35 -0.10
N THR A 688 35.26 24.30 -0.97
CA THR A 688 35.03 24.22 -2.42
C THR A 688 34.26 22.94 -2.80
N VAL A 689 33.26 23.07 -3.68
CA VAL A 689 32.43 21.94 -4.16
C VAL A 689 33.28 20.77 -4.68
N THR A 690 34.39 21.05 -5.37
CA THR A 690 35.31 20.03 -5.89
C THR A 690 36.10 19.30 -4.80
N PHE A 691 36.19 19.84 -3.59
CA PHE A 691 36.75 19.11 -2.45
C PHE A 691 35.77 18.04 -1.93
N LEU A 692 34.48 18.36 -1.91
CA LEU A 692 33.42 17.44 -1.51
C LEU A 692 33.14 16.40 -2.60
N LEU A 693 33.11 16.84 -3.86
CA LEU A 693 32.77 16.03 -5.03
C LEU A 693 33.77 16.28 -6.18
N PRO A 694 34.93 15.59 -6.20
CA PRO A 694 35.98 15.89 -7.18
C PRO A 694 35.58 15.74 -8.65
N ASN A 695 34.60 14.88 -8.95
CA ASN A 695 34.08 14.69 -10.31
C ASN A 695 32.80 15.51 -10.61
N TYR A 696 32.53 16.58 -9.84
CA TYR A 696 31.30 17.39 -9.90
C TYR A 696 30.86 17.79 -11.32
N HIS A 697 31.75 18.40 -12.11
CA HIS A 697 31.39 18.87 -13.46
C HIS A 697 30.95 17.73 -14.38
N LEU A 698 31.59 16.56 -14.26
CA LEU A 698 31.18 15.40 -15.04
C LEU A 698 29.82 14.86 -14.59
N TYR A 699 29.58 14.84 -13.28
CA TYR A 699 28.31 14.37 -12.73
C TYR A 699 27.14 15.25 -13.22
N GLN A 700 27.36 16.56 -13.34
CA GLN A 700 26.42 17.45 -14.01
C GLN A 700 26.22 17.12 -15.50
N GLU A 701 27.29 16.88 -16.26
CA GLU A 701 27.18 16.50 -17.68
C GLU A 701 26.41 15.17 -17.87
N LEU A 702 26.68 14.17 -17.02
CA LEU A 702 25.97 12.89 -17.00
C LEU A 702 24.48 13.10 -16.70
N ALA A 703 24.14 13.89 -15.69
CA ALA A 703 22.76 14.17 -15.35
C ALA A 703 22.03 14.93 -16.47
N GLN A 704 22.64 15.96 -17.05
CA GLN A 704 22.07 16.69 -18.18
C GLN A 704 21.84 15.79 -19.39
N ALA A 705 22.73 14.84 -19.66
CA ALA A 705 22.59 13.89 -20.75
C ALA A 705 21.34 12.99 -20.62
N SER A 706 20.81 12.78 -19.42
CA SER A 706 19.58 12.00 -19.20
C SER A 706 18.31 12.72 -19.66
N THR A 707 18.33 14.06 -19.74
CA THR A 707 17.18 14.89 -20.13
C THR A 707 17.03 15.06 -21.64
N VAL A 708 18.07 14.74 -22.40
CA VAL A 708 18.07 14.89 -23.87
C VAL A 708 17.47 13.64 -24.51
N LEU A 709 16.43 13.84 -25.33
CA LEU A 709 15.83 12.81 -26.19
C LEU A 709 16.90 12.15 -27.06
N THR A 710 17.41 11.01 -26.62
CA THR A 710 18.39 10.22 -27.35
C THR A 710 17.65 9.08 -28.04
N THR A 711 17.75 8.99 -29.37
CA THR A 711 17.10 7.92 -30.14
C THR A 711 17.88 6.61 -30.00
N GLY A 712 17.43 5.75 -29.07
CA GLY A 712 17.86 4.35 -28.97
C GLY A 712 18.97 4.04 -27.95
N ARG A 713 18.94 2.81 -27.41
CA ARG A 713 19.81 2.32 -26.32
C ARG A 713 21.32 2.43 -26.63
N ALA A 714 21.74 2.03 -27.83
CA ALA A 714 23.15 2.02 -28.22
C ALA A 714 23.73 3.45 -28.32
N ALA A 715 22.94 4.42 -28.77
CA ALA A 715 23.37 5.81 -28.85
C ALA A 715 23.58 6.41 -27.44
N LEU A 716 22.68 6.11 -26.50
CA LEU A 716 22.83 6.51 -25.10
C LEU A 716 24.08 5.90 -24.47
N GLN A 717 24.31 4.59 -24.66
CA GLN A 717 25.50 3.91 -24.16
C GLN A 717 26.79 4.52 -24.73
N LYS A 718 26.86 4.79 -26.04
CA LYS A 718 28.03 5.45 -26.65
C LYS A 718 28.30 6.83 -26.03
N ARG A 719 27.25 7.62 -25.77
CA ARG A 719 27.37 8.93 -25.11
C ARG A 719 27.90 8.79 -23.68
N ILE A 720 27.37 7.83 -22.91
CA ILE A 720 27.86 7.52 -21.56
C ILE A 720 29.35 7.18 -21.60
N MET A 721 29.78 6.32 -22.51
CA MET A 721 31.20 5.92 -22.61
C MET A 721 32.12 7.11 -22.93
N VAL A 722 31.67 8.06 -23.76
CA VAL A 722 32.42 9.29 -24.05
C VAL A 722 32.58 10.15 -22.80
N LEU A 723 31.52 10.28 -21.99
CA LEU A 723 31.55 11.02 -20.74
C LEU A 723 32.46 10.35 -19.70
N LEU A 724 32.36 9.03 -19.53
CA LEU A 724 33.18 8.30 -18.55
C LEU A 724 34.69 8.44 -18.80
N ARG A 725 35.13 8.56 -20.06
CA ARG A 725 36.55 8.79 -20.40
C ARG A 725 37.08 10.16 -19.93
N LYS A 726 36.20 11.09 -19.57
CA LYS A 726 36.57 12.40 -19.01
C LYS A 726 36.78 12.37 -17.48
N ILE A 727 36.62 11.22 -16.81
CA ILE A 727 36.92 11.13 -15.38
C ILE A 727 38.43 11.29 -15.16
N GLU A 728 38.81 12.37 -14.47
CA GLU A 728 40.22 12.68 -14.16
C GLU A 728 40.63 12.18 -12.76
N HIS A 729 39.67 12.05 -11.84
CA HIS A 729 39.94 11.68 -10.46
C HIS A 729 39.40 10.29 -10.11
N CYS A 730 40.32 9.32 -9.92
CA CYS A 730 40.00 8.01 -9.37
C CYS A 730 39.84 8.07 -7.84
N VAL A 731 38.76 8.72 -7.41
CA VAL A 731 38.39 8.91 -6.00
C VAL A 731 37.01 8.31 -5.71
N ASN A 732 36.71 8.11 -4.43
CA ASN A 732 35.44 7.60 -3.95
C ASN A 732 35.01 6.29 -4.64
N GLY A 733 33.86 6.28 -5.33
CA GLY A 733 33.28 5.07 -5.92
C GLY A 733 33.80 4.64 -7.30
N VAL A 734 34.71 5.40 -7.94
CA VAL A 734 35.22 5.05 -9.29
C VAL A 734 35.96 3.71 -9.30
N GLN A 735 36.97 3.54 -8.43
CA GLN A 735 37.75 2.30 -8.35
C GLN A 735 36.89 1.09 -7.95
N PRO A 736 36.07 1.14 -6.87
CA PRO A 736 35.25 -0.01 -6.52
C PRO A 736 34.18 -0.34 -7.57
N ALA A 737 33.63 0.65 -8.30
CA ALA A 737 32.72 0.39 -9.40
C ALA A 737 33.40 -0.34 -10.56
N TRP A 738 34.64 0.03 -10.87
CA TRP A 738 35.45 -0.67 -11.87
C TRP A 738 35.73 -2.11 -11.44
N GLU A 739 36.16 -2.32 -10.18
CA GLU A 739 36.46 -3.66 -9.64
C GLU A 739 35.23 -4.58 -9.64
N GLU A 740 34.07 -4.06 -9.22
CA GLU A 740 32.84 -4.85 -9.21
C GLU A 740 32.32 -5.13 -10.61
N THR A 741 32.40 -4.14 -11.51
CA THR A 741 32.07 -4.37 -12.93
C THR A 741 33.01 -5.39 -13.56
N PHE A 742 34.30 -5.39 -13.21
CA PHE A 742 35.26 -6.38 -13.71
C PHE A 742 34.92 -7.80 -13.23
N ARG A 743 34.50 -7.94 -11.96
CA ARG A 743 34.04 -9.21 -11.40
C ARG A 743 32.81 -9.75 -12.15
N ASN A 744 31.81 -8.90 -12.40
CA ASN A 744 30.61 -9.25 -13.16
C ASN A 744 30.95 -9.62 -14.61
N TRP A 745 31.80 -8.80 -15.24
CA TRP A 745 32.27 -9.03 -16.60
C TRP A 745 33.02 -10.35 -16.74
N GLU A 746 33.87 -10.72 -15.77
CA GLU A 746 34.58 -12.01 -15.79
C GLU A 746 33.60 -13.19 -15.71
N GLY A 747 32.59 -13.10 -14.84
CA GLY A 747 31.51 -14.09 -14.75
C GLY A 747 30.76 -14.26 -16.06
N SER A 748 30.27 -13.15 -16.64
CA SER A 748 29.58 -13.16 -17.93
C SER A 748 30.47 -13.64 -19.07
N THR A 749 31.76 -13.29 -19.07
CA THR A 749 32.74 -13.76 -20.06
C THR A 749 32.91 -15.28 -20.00
N LYS A 750 33.03 -15.86 -18.80
CA LYS A 750 33.11 -17.32 -18.62
C LYS A 750 31.85 -18.01 -19.14
N LEU A 751 30.66 -17.46 -18.84
CA LEU A 751 29.38 -18.01 -19.31
C LEU A 751 29.29 -17.99 -20.84
N LEU A 752 29.58 -16.85 -21.48
CA LEU A 752 29.49 -16.70 -22.93
C LEU A 752 30.53 -17.55 -23.66
N THR A 753 31.78 -17.60 -23.18
CA THR A 753 32.86 -18.35 -23.85
C THR A 753 32.69 -19.87 -23.75
N SER A 754 32.05 -20.38 -22.70
CA SER A 754 31.82 -21.81 -22.46
C SER A 754 30.47 -22.35 -22.95
N TYR A 755 29.60 -21.50 -23.52
CA TYR A 755 28.30 -21.90 -24.05
C TYR A 755 28.41 -22.92 -25.21
N PRO A 756 27.53 -23.94 -25.30
CA PRO A 756 26.44 -24.29 -24.38
C PRO A 756 26.88 -25.24 -23.24
N LYS A 757 28.18 -25.54 -23.13
CA LYS A 757 28.72 -26.61 -22.27
C LYS A 757 28.82 -26.25 -20.79
N ALA A 758 28.53 -25.00 -20.40
CA ALA A 758 28.44 -24.60 -19.01
C ALA A 758 27.24 -25.29 -18.33
N LYS A 759 27.50 -26.34 -17.54
CA LYS A 759 26.58 -26.71 -16.45
C LYS A 759 26.65 -25.60 -15.41
N LEU A 760 25.50 -25.07 -15.00
CA LEU A 760 25.40 -24.24 -13.79
C LEU A 760 25.83 -25.14 -12.61
N GLU A 761 27.10 -25.06 -12.19
CA GLU A 761 27.51 -25.61 -10.90
C GLU A 761 27.05 -24.67 -9.78
N ASP A 762 26.49 -25.28 -8.75
CA ASP A 762 26.03 -24.77 -7.46
C ASP A 762 26.31 -23.28 -7.11
N GLY A 763 25.22 -22.51 -6.98
CA GLY A 763 25.01 -21.66 -5.80
C GLY A 763 25.69 -20.30 -5.71
N GLN A 764 26.44 -19.82 -6.72
CA GLN A 764 26.99 -18.45 -6.68
C GLN A 764 26.84 -17.72 -8.02
N MET A 765 26.04 -16.65 -7.99
CA MET A 765 25.79 -15.66 -9.05
C MET A 765 24.72 -16.06 -10.09
N GLU A 766 23.46 -15.78 -9.77
CA GLU A 766 22.37 -15.73 -10.76
C GLU A 766 22.68 -14.62 -11.80
N PRO A 767 22.33 -14.79 -13.09
CA PRO A 767 22.49 -13.74 -14.10
C PRO A 767 21.76 -12.45 -13.70
N PHE A 768 22.30 -11.31 -14.15
CA PHE A 768 21.85 -9.93 -13.86
C PHE A 768 20.34 -9.68 -14.09
N HIS A 769 19.69 -10.53 -14.88
CA HIS A 769 18.27 -10.43 -15.22
C HIS A 769 17.57 -11.80 -15.20
N ARG A 770 16.85 -12.09 -14.12
CA ARG A 770 15.49 -12.61 -14.31
C ARG A 770 14.55 -11.41 -14.28
N SER A 771 14.18 -10.92 -15.46
CA SER A 771 13.09 -9.95 -15.58
C SER A 771 11.85 -10.49 -14.89
N VAL A 772 11.22 -9.68 -14.03
CA VAL A 772 9.89 -9.95 -13.51
C VAL A 772 8.94 -10.10 -14.71
N GLY A 773 8.38 -11.30 -14.87
CA GLY A 773 7.19 -11.52 -15.68
C GLY A 773 7.36 -12.09 -17.09
N LYS A 774 8.10 -13.18 -17.30
CA LYS A 774 7.86 -14.08 -18.45
C LYS A 774 8.10 -15.55 -18.07
N ARG A 775 7.08 -16.21 -17.49
CA ARG A 775 6.94 -17.66 -17.64
C ARG A 775 6.10 -17.92 -18.88
N ARG A 776 6.72 -17.96 -20.06
CA ARG A 776 6.10 -18.58 -21.25
C ARG A 776 6.85 -19.84 -21.61
N ALA A 777 6.07 -20.90 -21.80
CA ALA A 777 6.50 -22.14 -22.42
C ALA A 777 6.86 -21.91 -23.90
N SER A 778 7.72 -22.81 -24.40
CA SER A 778 8.14 -23.03 -25.79
C SER A 778 9.28 -22.13 -26.33
N HIS A 779 10.43 -22.79 -26.53
CA HIS A 779 11.58 -22.63 -27.44
C HIS A 779 11.83 -21.38 -28.34
N GLN A 780 11.08 -20.27 -28.27
CA GLN A 780 11.37 -19.04 -29.03
C GLN A 780 12.03 -17.92 -28.20
N ASN A 781 12.12 -18.07 -26.87
CA ASN A 781 12.60 -17.02 -25.96
C ASN A 781 14.13 -17.00 -25.77
N SER A 782 14.84 -18.07 -26.10
CA SER A 782 16.26 -18.24 -25.72
C SER A 782 17.22 -17.34 -26.48
N ASP A 783 16.90 -16.93 -27.71
CA ASP A 783 17.84 -16.11 -28.51
C ASP A 783 17.79 -14.62 -28.13
N HIS A 784 16.63 -14.10 -27.74
CA HIS A 784 16.50 -12.72 -27.25
C HIS A 784 17.16 -12.57 -25.87
N GLU A 785 16.95 -13.51 -24.94
CA GLU A 785 17.60 -13.49 -23.62
C GLU A 785 19.14 -13.49 -23.74
N LEU A 786 19.63 -14.16 -24.78
CA LEU A 786 21.03 -14.29 -25.07
C LEU A 786 21.63 -13.05 -25.76
N GLU A 787 20.83 -12.39 -26.61
CA GLU A 787 21.14 -11.08 -27.16
C GLU A 787 21.23 -10.02 -26.04
N GLU A 788 20.36 -10.11 -25.02
CA GLU A 788 20.45 -9.25 -23.83
C GLU A 788 21.74 -9.49 -23.04
N GLN A 789 22.12 -10.75 -22.80
CA GLN A 789 23.36 -11.12 -22.10
C GLN A 789 24.60 -10.60 -22.81
N ILE A 790 24.68 -10.70 -24.14
CA ILE A 790 25.83 -10.17 -24.88
C ILE A 790 25.85 -8.64 -24.91
N ASN A 791 24.69 -7.99 -25.00
CA ASN A 791 24.59 -6.53 -24.96
C ASN A 791 25.01 -5.97 -23.59
N GLU A 792 24.65 -6.66 -22.51
CA GLU A 792 25.10 -6.32 -21.16
C GLU A 792 26.61 -6.47 -21.01
N TRP A 793 27.15 -7.63 -21.44
CA TRP A 793 28.58 -7.87 -21.46
C TRP A 793 29.34 -6.81 -22.28
N ALA A 794 28.77 -6.41 -23.42
CA ALA A 794 29.31 -5.36 -24.28
C ALA A 794 29.34 -3.99 -23.58
N ASN A 795 28.27 -3.63 -22.87
CA ASN A 795 28.20 -2.40 -22.07
C ASN A 795 29.24 -2.40 -20.95
N MET A 796 29.36 -3.50 -20.18
CA MET A 796 30.39 -3.67 -19.14
C MET A 796 31.80 -3.55 -19.72
N THR A 797 32.05 -4.16 -20.89
CA THR A 797 33.35 -4.06 -21.57
C THR A 797 33.70 -2.61 -21.90
N GLY A 798 32.73 -1.87 -22.45
CA GLY A 798 32.89 -0.44 -22.74
C GLY A 798 33.19 0.39 -21.50
N PHE A 799 32.46 0.13 -20.41
CA PHE A 799 32.64 0.80 -19.12
C PHE A 799 34.05 0.57 -18.55
N LEU A 800 34.50 -0.69 -18.53
CA LEU A 800 35.84 -1.07 -18.03
C LEU A 800 36.96 -0.44 -18.86
N CYS A 801 36.78 -0.37 -20.19
CA CYS A 801 37.72 0.33 -21.07
C CYS A 801 37.74 1.84 -20.82
N ALA A 802 36.57 2.46 -20.62
CA ALA A 802 36.47 3.90 -20.39
C ALA A 802 37.15 4.36 -19.10
N LEU A 803 37.04 3.56 -18.03
CA LEU A 803 37.58 3.91 -16.70
C LEU A 803 38.92 3.26 -16.36
N GLY A 804 39.39 2.27 -17.14
CA GLY A 804 40.63 1.55 -16.86
C GLY A 804 41.86 2.48 -16.76
N GLY A 805 41.92 3.52 -17.59
CA GLY A 805 43.01 4.50 -17.58
C GLY A 805 43.13 5.26 -16.26
N VAL A 806 42.02 5.80 -15.75
CA VAL A 806 42.03 6.56 -14.48
C VAL A 806 42.30 5.64 -13.28
N CYS A 807 41.83 4.39 -13.33
CA CYS A 807 42.10 3.37 -12.31
C CYS A 807 43.59 2.96 -12.25
N LEU A 808 44.31 2.98 -13.38
CA LEU A 808 45.75 2.69 -13.45
C LEU A 808 46.62 3.80 -12.82
N GLN A 809 46.22 5.05 -12.96
CA GLN A 809 47.03 6.23 -12.57
C GLN A 809 47.20 6.40 -11.05
N ARG A 810 46.42 5.68 -10.22
CA ARG A 810 46.43 5.85 -8.76
C ARG A 810 47.70 5.30 -8.06
N LYS A 811 48.58 4.59 -8.76
CA LYS A 811 49.86 4.10 -8.19
C LYS A 811 50.98 5.14 -8.29
N SER A 812 50.92 6.18 -7.46
CA SER A 812 52.11 6.74 -6.81
C SER A 812 51.68 7.63 -5.63
N PRO A 813 51.95 7.26 -4.37
CA PRO A 813 51.85 8.22 -3.28
C PRO A 813 52.94 9.26 -3.50
N SER A 814 52.55 10.52 -3.75
CA SER A 814 53.45 11.66 -3.72
C SER A 814 54.22 11.65 -2.40
N LYS A 815 55.53 11.38 -2.46
CA LYS A 815 56.43 11.56 -1.32
C LYS A 815 56.27 13.01 -0.81
N PRO A 816 56.21 13.24 0.52
CA PRO A 816 56.27 14.59 1.05
C PRO A 816 57.63 15.23 0.68
N PRO A 817 57.71 16.57 0.56
CA PRO A 817 58.90 17.24 0.08
C PRO A 817 60.03 17.16 1.12
N THR A 818 61.14 16.57 0.68
CA THR A 818 62.55 16.84 1.09
C THR A 818 62.83 17.27 2.54
N GLY A 819 63.34 16.33 3.33
CA GLY A 819 64.20 16.60 4.49
C GLY A 819 65.56 15.93 4.31
N THR A 820 66.61 16.75 4.19
CA THR A 820 68.06 16.50 4.40
C THR A 820 68.61 15.07 4.24
N VAL A 821 69.37 14.86 3.16
CA VAL A 821 70.15 13.64 2.89
C VAL A 821 71.43 13.63 3.74
N ASP A 822 71.61 12.60 4.55
CA ASP A 822 72.85 12.24 5.23
C ASP A 822 73.64 11.24 4.34
N PRO A 823 74.86 11.56 3.86
CA PRO A 823 75.54 10.75 2.86
C PRO A 823 76.46 9.74 3.55
N ARG A 824 75.91 8.60 4.01
CA ARG A 824 76.71 7.41 4.34
C ARG A 824 75.82 6.18 4.55
N LYS A 825 75.56 5.43 3.47
CA LYS A 825 75.55 3.94 3.44
C LYS A 825 75.24 3.38 2.04
N SER A 826 76.29 2.83 1.45
CA SER A 826 76.38 1.71 0.50
C SER A 826 75.12 1.20 -0.22
N SER A 827 75.12 1.42 -1.53
CA SER A 827 74.92 0.40 -2.59
C SER A 827 74.43 -0.97 -2.11
N VAL A 828 73.14 -1.24 -2.33
CA VAL A 828 72.59 -2.59 -2.57
C VAL A 828 71.75 -2.49 -3.83
N LEU A 829 72.17 -3.21 -4.88
CA LEU A 829 71.38 -3.46 -6.08
C LEU A 829 70.03 -4.08 -5.68
N PRO A 830 68.88 -3.54 -6.10
CA PRO A 830 67.63 -4.26 -5.91
C PRO A 830 67.58 -5.45 -6.87
N ASN A 831 67.57 -6.65 -6.29
CA ASN A 831 67.23 -7.92 -6.92
C ASN A 831 66.00 -7.76 -7.84
N THR A 832 66.14 -8.23 -9.08
CA THR A 832 65.10 -8.32 -10.14
C THR A 832 64.04 -9.40 -9.87
N SER A 833 63.70 -9.66 -8.61
CA SER A 833 62.79 -10.75 -8.25
C SER A 833 62.06 -10.48 -6.93
N GLN A 834 61.28 -9.40 -6.89
CA GLN A 834 60.25 -9.20 -5.87
C GLN A 834 58.97 -8.62 -6.48
N GLU A 835 57.88 -9.37 -6.30
CA GLU A 835 56.47 -8.96 -6.37
C GLU A 835 55.99 -8.29 -7.66
N VAL A 836 55.49 -9.10 -8.62
CA VAL A 836 54.52 -8.63 -9.60
C VAL A 836 53.28 -8.18 -8.84
N GLN A 837 53.22 -6.89 -8.53
CA GLN A 837 52.12 -6.26 -7.82
C GLN A 837 50.85 -6.37 -8.67
N TYR A 838 49.98 -7.32 -8.32
CA TYR A 838 48.69 -7.60 -8.98
C TYR A 838 47.96 -6.30 -9.33
N CYS A 839 47.77 -6.04 -10.64
CA CYS A 839 47.00 -4.90 -11.12
C CYS A 839 45.76 -5.44 -11.85
N PRO A 840 44.55 -5.28 -11.26
CA PRO A 840 43.30 -5.75 -11.86
C PRO A 840 43.08 -5.22 -13.29
N VAL A 841 43.50 -3.98 -13.58
CA VAL A 841 43.37 -3.41 -14.93
C VAL A 841 44.26 -4.13 -15.93
N THR A 842 45.52 -4.45 -15.60
CA THR A 842 46.42 -5.22 -16.47
C THR A 842 45.86 -6.63 -16.71
N GLN A 843 45.25 -7.25 -15.70
CA GLN A 843 44.57 -8.53 -15.84
C GLN A 843 43.38 -8.43 -16.79
N PHE A 844 42.52 -7.42 -16.62
CA PHE A 844 41.39 -7.15 -17.51
C PHE A 844 41.85 -6.99 -18.95
N VAL A 845 42.86 -6.15 -19.22
CA VAL A 845 43.41 -5.95 -20.57
C VAL A 845 43.94 -7.27 -21.14
N GLY A 846 44.67 -8.05 -20.35
CA GLY A 846 45.15 -9.37 -20.78
C GLY A 846 44.01 -10.34 -21.12
N GLN A 847 42.94 -10.37 -20.33
CA GLN A 847 41.75 -11.19 -20.59
C GLN A 847 40.99 -10.68 -21.83
N LEU A 848 40.82 -9.37 -21.98
CA LEU A 848 40.16 -8.74 -23.12
C LEU A 848 40.86 -9.05 -24.44
N LEU A 849 42.19 -8.96 -24.48
CA LEU A 849 42.98 -9.30 -25.68
C LEU A 849 42.86 -10.77 -26.08
N ARG A 850 42.73 -11.70 -25.10
CA ARG A 850 42.49 -13.12 -25.41
C ARG A 850 41.15 -13.35 -26.12
N LEU A 851 40.16 -12.49 -25.89
CA LEU A 851 38.85 -12.61 -26.53
C LEU A 851 38.87 -12.26 -28.04
N LEU A 852 39.94 -11.64 -28.54
CA LEU A 852 40.16 -11.48 -29.99
C LEU A 852 40.32 -12.83 -30.71
N ALA A 853 40.71 -13.88 -29.98
CA ALA A 853 40.80 -15.26 -30.45
C ALA A 853 39.70 -16.16 -29.85
N CYS A 854 38.55 -15.59 -29.47
CA CYS A 854 37.44 -16.36 -28.91
C CYS A 854 36.81 -17.27 -29.98
N ASN A 855 36.99 -18.59 -29.85
CA ASN A 855 36.54 -19.59 -30.82
C ASN A 855 35.17 -20.22 -30.48
N ASN A 856 34.32 -19.52 -29.74
CA ASN A 856 32.98 -20.02 -29.42
C ASN A 856 32.06 -19.97 -30.67
N GLU A 857 31.36 -21.06 -30.98
CA GLU A 857 30.54 -21.18 -32.20
C GLU A 857 29.39 -20.16 -32.26
N LYS A 858 28.78 -19.80 -31.11
CA LYS A 858 27.64 -18.88 -31.05
C LYS A 858 28.05 -17.43 -30.77
N PHE A 859 28.96 -17.19 -29.83
CA PHE A 859 29.34 -15.82 -29.41
C PHE A 859 30.71 -15.37 -29.88
N GLY A 860 31.53 -16.25 -30.46
CA GLY A 860 32.90 -15.90 -30.86
C GLY A 860 32.94 -14.70 -31.79
N ASN A 861 32.16 -14.72 -32.88
CA ASN A 861 32.10 -13.63 -33.85
C ASN A 861 31.58 -12.31 -33.22
N PRO A 862 30.44 -12.28 -32.51
CA PRO A 862 29.98 -11.08 -31.80
C PRO A 862 30.98 -10.52 -30.79
N ILE A 863 31.60 -11.37 -29.95
CA ILE A 863 32.61 -10.96 -28.97
C ILE A 863 33.81 -10.35 -29.68
N GLN A 864 34.38 -11.03 -30.67
CA GLN A 864 35.53 -10.54 -31.42
C GLN A 864 35.24 -9.20 -32.10
N LYS A 865 34.04 -9.03 -32.67
CA LYS A 865 33.63 -7.78 -33.30
C LYS A 865 33.62 -6.63 -32.28
N HIS A 866 32.98 -6.82 -31.12
CA HIS A 866 32.89 -5.78 -30.09
C HIS A 866 34.26 -5.40 -29.51
N VAL A 867 35.13 -6.40 -29.25
CA VAL A 867 36.50 -6.13 -28.78
C VAL A 867 37.30 -5.37 -29.84
N LYS A 868 37.18 -5.74 -31.13
CA LYS A 868 37.84 -5.01 -32.23
C LYS A 868 37.33 -3.57 -32.34
N GLU A 869 36.05 -3.32 -32.17
CA GLU A 869 35.51 -1.95 -32.20
C GLU A 869 36.00 -1.07 -31.05
N LEU A 870 36.31 -1.66 -29.89
CA LEU A 870 36.81 -0.94 -28.71
C LEU A 870 38.34 -0.77 -28.68
N VAL A 871 39.09 -1.75 -29.18
CA VAL A 871 40.56 -1.82 -29.09
C VAL A 871 41.25 -1.55 -30.45
N GLY A 872 40.52 -1.64 -31.57
CA GLY A 872 41.05 -1.62 -32.93
C GLY A 872 41.23 -0.24 -33.57
N HIS A 873 41.41 0.81 -32.76
CA HIS A 873 41.89 2.12 -33.22
C HIS A 873 43.05 2.60 -32.37
#